data_AF-A0A821SAR3-F1
#
_entry.id   AF-A0A821SAR3-F1
#
_cell.length_a   1.000
_cell.length_b   1.000
_cell.length_c   1.000
_cell.angle_alpha   90.00
_cell.angle_beta   90.00
_cell.angle_gamma   90.00
#
_symmetry.space_group_name_H-M   'P 1'
#
loop_
_entity.id
_entity.type
_entity.pdbx_description
1 polymer ?
#
loop_
_entity_poly.entity_id
_entity_poly.type
_entity_poly.pdbx_seq_one_letter_code
_entity_poly.pdbx_strand_id
1 'polypeptide(L)'
;MDFRQESEWFRNMNLFHDEFTDTRIPSALSNEENKLLEENVEAKMKELTSLQLDIVENSDRIQMLEDHQKLVKDELETIQRLLATHRREETTEQTHLDIDMAEIQRTEGLITILENDMIKFRKRQTNFETEINQLQLEIEKINNETLIDKDVLEKLIDVIKKNDDETFCLMKYTQQDNIRIKELTAEMERDSEKSIKLKRAVEERRIEYYSLQVELDKIADTFRRSHMQRQQLIKRWETILEQMQRKDYDIDRLAIELIQVKAKTRVKEQELNQQKIFYEHEQKNNSVTEKMIYLANKKIMSLKVFSIKTALVNTENELQRARNLINELKTTMMKKQQELEKLKQRHEQILDRKYIILNEKFSIDEKLSKFEKLMDNEQKYQNNLNYQYKKLSETLFLLNNRLLFIHKQEKQYEIDNQAYHNQIHNMKNQINRLDQQLLKQQELIYHQDFQKQTIDRRLSRLLGEKTNEKYSEFDLKIRELQNEYEKKKYQYDQLQNQIKILNEELRMIKRDFDQLIIDKNDLNEKFLQFDLYITLSEKLIKKLNNEKEDYLVEENLLNIELKRLKNILCDSSEINSNLEQQQIELQKAIKERRMEVQANSHLFRLRFNDERTKKDTISAELAMRITKVSKLKQRYETFAIILNTEKLNEDNVLAQAQYVIKSAQMKEDLLKQGDQLEALVIKAETELRALENTVQILKWNNTDVKKNFEKLNDSSPEINEMNELEEHLRAVTEQVKIRRKLLKEFVDRHDS
;
A
#
# COMPACT_ATOMS: atom_id res chain seq x y z
N MET A 1 -99.97 -57.11 -0.51
CA MET A 1 -100.00 -55.96 0.41
C MET A 1 -100.96 -54.97 -0.22
N ASP A 2 -102.17 -54.73 0.27
CA ASP A 2 -102.83 -55.16 1.52
C ASP A 2 -104.36 -55.25 1.30
N PHE A 3 -105.23 -55.74 2.19
CA PHE A 3 -105.21 -57.01 2.97
C PHE A 3 -106.64 -57.24 3.53
N ARG A 4 -107.33 -58.32 3.11
CA ARG A 4 -108.60 -58.89 3.67
C ARG A 4 -109.94 -58.14 3.53
N GLN A 5 -110.99 -58.95 3.70
CA GLN A 5 -112.44 -58.67 3.85
C GLN A 5 -113.14 -58.08 2.61
N GLU A 6 -114.29 -58.60 2.14
CA GLU A 6 -115.17 -59.68 2.65
C GLU A 6 -115.62 -60.63 1.53
N SER A 7 -115.93 -61.89 1.88
CA SER A 7 -116.32 -62.93 0.92
C SER A 7 -117.33 -63.90 1.52
N GLU A 8 -118.49 -63.41 1.95
CA GLU A 8 -119.48 -64.25 2.63
C GLU A 8 -120.91 -63.65 2.59
N TRP A 9 -121.67 -63.87 1.50
CA TRP A 9 -123.13 -64.08 1.60
C TRP A 9 -123.74 -64.77 0.35
N PHE A 10 -124.24 -65.98 0.56
CA PHE A 10 -125.56 -66.50 0.16
C PHE A 10 -126.28 -65.80 -1.02
N ARG A 11 -126.56 -66.43 -2.18
CA ARG A 11 -127.16 -67.77 -2.44
C ARG A 11 -128.36 -68.08 -1.54
N ASN A 12 -129.54 -68.21 -2.16
CA ASN A 12 -130.86 -68.53 -1.58
C ASN A 12 -131.65 -67.33 -1.02
N MET A 13 -132.41 -66.68 -1.91
CA MET A 13 -133.67 -66.01 -1.58
C MET A 13 -134.64 -66.25 -2.76
N ASN A 14 -135.95 -66.32 -2.52
CA ASN A 14 -137.01 -66.47 -3.52
C ASN A 14 -137.09 -67.82 -4.27
N LEU A 15 -136.80 -68.91 -3.57
CA LEU A 15 -137.90 -69.85 -3.29
C LEU A 15 -138.72 -69.28 -2.11
N PHE A 16 -139.96 -69.72 -1.93
CA PHE A 16 -140.99 -69.17 -1.03
C PHE A 16 -141.68 -67.85 -1.49
N HIS A 17 -142.61 -68.00 -2.44
CA HIS A 17 -143.94 -67.40 -2.25
C HIS A 17 -145.06 -68.37 -2.63
N ASP A 18 -144.86 -69.62 -2.19
CA ASP A 18 -145.87 -70.67 -2.14
C ASP A 18 -145.92 -71.20 -0.70
N GLU A 19 -147.06 -71.76 -0.33
CA GLU A 19 -147.41 -72.29 1.01
C GLU A 19 -147.56 -71.29 2.19
N PHE A 20 -148.43 -71.65 3.13
CA PHE A 20 -148.58 -71.09 4.49
C PHE A 20 -148.91 -69.59 4.69
N THR A 21 -150.04 -69.17 4.12
CA THR A 21 -151.09 -68.52 4.95
C THR A 21 -152.36 -69.37 5.06
N ASP A 22 -152.20 -70.71 5.07
CA ASP A 22 -153.20 -71.61 5.63
C ASP A 22 -153.20 -71.49 7.17
N THR A 23 -154.38 -71.67 7.77
CA THR A 23 -154.71 -71.46 9.18
C THR A 23 -154.57 -69.98 9.64
N ARG A 24 -155.59 -69.32 10.24
CA ARG A 24 -156.97 -69.73 10.58
C ARG A 24 -157.99 -68.62 10.26
N ILE A 25 -158.92 -68.93 9.37
CA ILE A 25 -160.36 -68.72 9.62
C ILE A 25 -160.78 -70.00 10.39
N PRO A 26 -161.43 -69.95 11.58
CA PRO A 26 -162.81 -69.47 11.63
C PRO A 26 -163.31 -68.84 12.95
N SER A 27 -164.58 -68.43 12.92
CA SER A 27 -165.49 -68.25 14.06
C SER A 27 -165.23 -67.00 14.92
N ALA A 28 -165.93 -65.87 14.71
CA ALA A 28 -167.23 -65.72 14.04
C ALA A 28 -167.42 -64.42 13.21
N LEU A 29 -168.30 -64.53 12.17
CA LEU A 29 -168.88 -63.53 11.21
C LEU A 29 -168.28 -63.45 9.75
N SER A 30 -169.15 -63.43 8.70
CA SER A 30 -168.96 -63.17 7.21
C SER A 30 -168.22 -64.24 6.31
N ASN A 31 -168.29 -64.34 4.95
CA ASN A 31 -169.09 -63.75 3.82
C ASN A 31 -169.05 -64.63 2.49
N GLU A 32 -169.77 -64.28 1.39
CA GLU A 32 -169.71 -64.94 0.03
C GLU A 32 -169.96 -63.97 -1.18
N GLU A 33 -169.19 -64.07 -2.30
CA GLU A 33 -169.53 -63.54 -3.69
C GLU A 33 -168.51 -63.94 -4.81
N ASN A 34 -167.22 -64.03 -4.49
CA ASN A 34 -166.08 -63.81 -5.42
C ASN A 34 -165.75 -64.83 -6.57
N LYS A 35 -166.67 -65.68 -7.04
CA LYS A 35 -166.30 -66.97 -7.67
C LYS A 35 -166.36 -67.16 -9.20
N LEU A 36 -166.81 -66.18 -9.99
CA LEU A 36 -167.18 -66.39 -11.41
C LEU A 36 -166.29 -65.66 -12.45
N LEU A 37 -165.21 -65.01 -12.03
CA LEU A 37 -164.44 -64.08 -12.87
C LEU A 37 -163.19 -64.68 -13.54
N GLU A 38 -162.91 -65.97 -13.35
CA GLU A 38 -161.56 -66.53 -13.55
C GLU A 38 -161.28 -67.10 -14.96
N GLU A 39 -162.14 -67.98 -15.50
CA GLU A 39 -161.81 -68.79 -16.69
C GLU A 39 -161.50 -67.97 -17.97
N ASN A 40 -162.25 -66.88 -18.20
CA ASN A 40 -162.14 -66.09 -19.43
C ASN A 40 -160.81 -65.30 -19.52
N VAL A 41 -160.03 -65.26 -18.43
CA VAL A 41 -158.74 -64.58 -18.36
C VAL A 41 -157.63 -65.42 -19.03
N GLU A 42 -157.68 -66.76 -18.90
CA GLU A 42 -156.58 -67.64 -19.34
C GLU A 42 -156.25 -67.55 -20.83
N ALA A 43 -157.27 -67.58 -21.69
CA ALA A 43 -157.09 -67.66 -23.13
C ALA A 43 -156.32 -66.43 -23.68
N LYS A 44 -156.55 -65.25 -23.09
CA LYS A 44 -155.87 -64.01 -23.49
C LYS A 44 -154.44 -63.90 -22.96
N MET A 45 -154.05 -64.65 -21.92
CA MET A 45 -152.66 -64.68 -21.47
C MET A 45 -151.72 -65.24 -22.55
N LYS A 46 -152.15 -66.27 -23.30
CA LYS A 46 -151.29 -67.01 -24.24
C LYS A 46 -150.84 -66.16 -25.44
N GLU A 47 -151.74 -65.43 -26.10
CA GLU A 47 -151.36 -64.48 -27.17
C GLU A 47 -150.45 -63.35 -26.65
N LEU A 48 -150.67 -62.92 -25.39
CA LEU A 48 -149.85 -61.92 -24.72
C LEU A 48 -148.41 -62.40 -24.57
N THR A 49 -148.18 -63.65 -24.15
CA THR A 49 -146.83 -64.19 -23.96
C THR A 49 -146.01 -64.27 -25.25
N SER A 50 -146.62 -64.57 -26.41
CA SER A 50 -145.89 -64.55 -27.69
C SER A 50 -145.47 -63.14 -28.10
N LEU A 51 -146.37 -62.15 -28.00
CA LEU A 51 -146.04 -60.76 -28.35
C LEU A 51 -145.05 -60.12 -27.36
N GLN A 52 -145.01 -60.59 -26.11
CA GLN A 52 -144.00 -60.17 -25.14
C GLN A 52 -142.58 -60.58 -25.55
N LEU A 53 -142.39 -61.76 -26.16
CA LEU A 53 -141.07 -62.22 -26.61
C LEU A 53 -140.53 -61.38 -27.78
N ASP A 54 -141.35 -61.12 -28.80
CA ASP A 54 -140.96 -60.25 -29.94
C ASP A 54 -140.61 -58.82 -29.48
N ILE A 55 -141.28 -58.32 -28.44
CA ILE A 55 -140.97 -57.02 -27.83
C ILE A 55 -139.61 -57.04 -27.10
N VAL A 56 -139.29 -58.12 -26.39
CA VAL A 56 -137.99 -58.27 -25.70
C VAL A 56 -136.83 -58.28 -26.70
N GLU A 57 -136.86 -59.12 -27.73
CA GLU A 57 -135.76 -59.19 -28.72
C GLU A 57 -135.51 -57.86 -29.45
N ASN A 58 -136.58 -57.11 -29.74
CA ASN A 58 -136.44 -55.77 -30.33
C ASN A 58 -135.90 -54.75 -29.32
N SER A 59 -136.26 -54.85 -28.03
CA SER A 59 -135.72 -53.97 -26.99
C SER A 59 -134.22 -54.17 -26.76
N ASP A 60 -133.74 -55.42 -26.68
CA ASP A 60 -132.31 -55.75 -26.55
C ASP A 60 -131.51 -55.19 -27.73
N ARG A 61 -132.04 -55.32 -28.95
CA ARG A 61 -131.41 -54.79 -30.17
C ARG A 61 -131.34 -53.26 -30.18
N ILE A 62 -132.37 -52.56 -29.68
CA ILE A 62 -132.35 -51.09 -29.56
C ILE A 62 -131.30 -50.68 -28.54
N GLN A 63 -131.26 -51.33 -27.37
CA GLN A 63 -130.32 -51.01 -26.29
C GLN A 63 -128.86 -51.16 -26.72
N MET A 64 -128.52 -52.22 -27.48
CA MET A 64 -127.18 -52.40 -28.08
C MET A 64 -126.77 -51.25 -29.02
N LEU A 65 -127.72 -50.69 -29.79
CA LEU A 65 -127.46 -49.56 -30.68
C LEU A 65 -127.34 -48.23 -29.93
N GLU A 66 -128.11 -48.04 -28.86
CA GLU A 66 -127.95 -46.88 -27.97
C GLU A 66 -126.59 -46.89 -27.26
N ASP A 67 -126.12 -48.05 -26.81
CA ASP A 67 -124.81 -48.19 -26.16
C ASP A 67 -123.66 -47.92 -27.14
N HIS A 68 -123.73 -48.39 -28.38
CA HIS A 68 -122.78 -47.98 -29.43
C HIS A 68 -122.86 -46.46 -29.72
N GLN A 69 -124.05 -45.85 -29.65
CA GLN A 69 -124.19 -44.40 -29.85
C GLN A 69 -123.59 -43.59 -28.68
N LYS A 70 -123.54 -44.14 -27.46
CA LYS A 70 -122.85 -43.54 -26.31
C LYS A 70 -121.34 -43.57 -26.54
N LEU A 71 -120.78 -44.74 -26.84
CA LEU A 71 -119.34 -44.92 -27.09
C LEU A 71 -118.77 -43.96 -28.15
N VAL A 72 -119.47 -43.77 -29.28
CA VAL A 72 -119.00 -42.85 -30.35
C VAL A 72 -119.06 -41.38 -29.92
N LYS A 73 -119.98 -40.99 -29.01
CA LYS A 73 -119.99 -39.63 -28.42
C LYS A 73 -118.84 -39.45 -27.44
N ASP A 74 -118.59 -40.47 -26.61
CA ASP A 74 -117.49 -40.46 -25.64
C ASP A 74 -116.13 -40.35 -26.35
N GLU A 75 -115.90 -41.12 -27.43
CA GLU A 75 -114.72 -40.99 -28.28
C GLU A 75 -114.56 -39.57 -28.84
N LEU A 76 -115.62 -39.01 -29.42
CA LEU A 76 -115.61 -37.66 -30.00
C LEU A 76 -115.29 -36.60 -28.93
N GLU A 77 -115.85 -36.71 -27.72
CA GLU A 77 -115.47 -35.87 -26.58
C GLU A 77 -114.01 -36.03 -26.18
N THR A 78 -113.44 -37.25 -26.14
CA THR A 78 -112.02 -37.43 -25.81
C THR A 78 -111.10 -36.76 -26.85
N ILE A 79 -111.43 -36.83 -28.14
CA ILE A 79 -110.67 -36.17 -29.21
C ILE A 79 -110.76 -34.64 -29.08
N GLN A 80 -111.94 -34.09 -28.78
CA GLN A 80 -112.09 -32.65 -28.52
C GLN A 80 -111.30 -32.18 -27.30
N ARG A 81 -111.29 -32.98 -26.21
CA ARG A 81 -110.48 -32.70 -25.01
C ARG A 81 -108.98 -32.71 -25.33
N LEU A 82 -108.50 -33.66 -26.15
CA LEU A 82 -107.10 -33.75 -26.59
C LEU A 82 -106.67 -32.56 -27.48
N LEU A 83 -107.52 -32.13 -28.42
CA LEU A 83 -107.26 -30.91 -29.20
C LEU A 83 -107.24 -29.65 -28.33
N ALA A 84 -108.01 -29.63 -27.23
CA ALA A 84 -107.99 -28.55 -26.26
C ALA A 84 -106.76 -28.58 -25.32
N THR A 85 -106.11 -29.73 -25.08
CA THR A 85 -104.83 -29.77 -24.37
C THR A 85 -103.67 -29.34 -25.27
N HIS A 86 -103.57 -29.85 -26.50
CA HIS A 86 -102.51 -29.45 -27.42
C HIS A 86 -102.50 -27.94 -27.73
N ARG A 87 -103.68 -27.28 -27.84
CA ARG A 87 -103.75 -25.82 -27.97
C ARG A 87 -103.29 -25.06 -26.71
N ARG A 88 -103.42 -25.66 -25.52
CA ARG A 88 -102.87 -25.08 -24.28
C ARG A 88 -101.36 -25.27 -24.23
N GLU A 89 -100.87 -26.44 -24.63
CA GLU A 89 -99.45 -26.76 -24.75
C GLU A 89 -98.74 -25.76 -25.68
N GLU A 90 -99.29 -25.51 -26.87
CA GLU A 90 -98.79 -24.47 -27.81
C GLU A 90 -98.72 -23.08 -27.17
N THR A 91 -99.76 -22.65 -26.44
CA THR A 91 -99.72 -21.37 -25.73
C THR A 91 -98.73 -21.35 -24.56
N THR A 92 -98.50 -22.49 -23.88
CA THR A 92 -97.49 -22.56 -22.82
C THR A 92 -96.07 -22.51 -23.39
N GLU A 93 -95.79 -23.18 -24.51
CA GLU A 93 -94.49 -23.08 -25.21
C GLU A 93 -94.19 -21.65 -25.66
N GLN A 94 -95.19 -20.93 -26.17
CA GLN A 94 -95.06 -19.49 -26.49
C GLN A 94 -94.71 -18.66 -25.23
N THR A 95 -95.41 -18.89 -24.10
CA THR A 95 -95.07 -18.17 -22.85
C THR A 95 -93.70 -18.57 -22.27
N HIS A 96 -93.22 -19.79 -22.50
CA HIS A 96 -91.87 -20.21 -22.12
C HIS A 96 -90.83 -19.47 -22.96
N LEU A 97 -91.03 -19.38 -24.28
CA LEU A 97 -90.13 -18.65 -25.18
C LEU A 97 -90.09 -17.14 -24.86
N ASP A 98 -91.22 -16.53 -24.48
CA ASP A 98 -91.25 -15.13 -24.00
C ASP A 98 -90.49 -14.96 -22.67
N ILE A 99 -90.57 -15.93 -21.75
CA ILE A 99 -89.79 -15.94 -20.50
C ILE A 99 -88.30 -16.06 -20.80
N ASP A 100 -87.90 -17.01 -21.66
CA ASP A 100 -86.49 -17.23 -22.04
C ASP A 100 -85.88 -15.98 -22.70
N MET A 101 -86.62 -15.29 -23.58
CA MET A 101 -86.18 -14.01 -24.15
C MET A 101 -86.02 -12.91 -23.09
N ALA A 102 -86.91 -12.84 -22.11
CA ALA A 102 -86.79 -11.89 -20.99
C ALA A 102 -85.62 -12.23 -20.06
N GLU A 103 -85.31 -13.52 -19.84
CA GLU A 103 -84.13 -13.95 -19.10
C GLU A 103 -82.83 -13.62 -19.86
N ILE A 104 -82.78 -13.83 -21.18
CA ILE A 104 -81.65 -13.43 -22.02
C ILE A 104 -81.37 -11.93 -21.86
N GLN A 105 -82.36 -11.06 -22.08
CA GLN A 105 -82.21 -9.60 -21.94
C GLN A 105 -81.79 -9.21 -20.51
N ARG A 106 -82.27 -9.93 -19.49
CA ARG A 106 -81.85 -9.74 -18.10
C ARG A 106 -80.39 -10.13 -17.88
N THR A 107 -79.93 -11.23 -18.48
CA THR A 107 -78.51 -11.64 -18.40
C THR A 107 -77.59 -10.68 -19.14
N GLU A 108 -77.98 -10.16 -20.31
CA GLU A 108 -77.26 -9.09 -21.02
C GLU A 108 -77.16 -7.82 -20.16
N GLY A 109 -78.26 -7.41 -19.51
CA GLY A 109 -78.27 -6.33 -18.53
C GLY A 109 -77.29 -6.56 -17.38
N LEU A 110 -77.25 -7.77 -16.81
CA LEU A 110 -76.29 -8.14 -15.77
C LEU A 110 -74.84 -8.16 -16.28
N ILE A 111 -74.58 -8.62 -17.50
CA ILE A 111 -73.26 -8.60 -18.13
C ILE A 111 -72.76 -7.16 -18.27
N THR A 112 -73.57 -6.24 -18.81
CA THR A 112 -73.14 -4.83 -18.95
C THR A 112 -72.88 -4.15 -17.59
N ILE A 113 -73.60 -4.53 -16.53
CA ILE A 113 -73.31 -4.08 -15.16
C ILE A 113 -71.95 -4.62 -14.68
N LEU A 114 -71.69 -5.92 -14.89
CA LEU A 114 -70.42 -6.57 -14.53
C LEU A 114 -69.24 -6.00 -15.33
N GLU A 115 -69.40 -5.68 -16.62
CA GLU A 115 -68.37 -5.01 -17.43
C GLU A 115 -68.06 -3.60 -16.89
N ASN A 116 -69.09 -2.84 -16.55
CA ASN A 116 -68.92 -1.52 -15.93
C ASN A 116 -68.23 -1.62 -14.56
N ASP A 117 -68.54 -2.63 -13.75
CA ASP A 117 -67.85 -2.88 -12.48
C ASP A 117 -66.41 -3.36 -12.70
N MET A 118 -66.12 -4.19 -13.70
CA MET A 118 -64.75 -4.55 -14.10
C MET A 118 -63.95 -3.33 -14.55
N ILE A 119 -64.56 -2.36 -15.22
CA ILE A 119 -63.92 -1.07 -15.54
C ILE A 119 -63.66 -0.25 -14.27
N LYS A 120 -64.57 -0.22 -13.28
CA LYS A 120 -64.36 0.42 -11.97
C LYS A 120 -63.24 -0.28 -11.18
N PHE A 121 -63.18 -1.61 -11.19
CA PHE A 121 -62.13 -2.39 -10.54
C PHE A 121 -60.77 -2.17 -11.20
N ARG A 122 -60.68 -2.15 -12.53
CA ARG A 122 -59.44 -1.77 -13.24
C ARG A 122 -58.97 -0.36 -12.89
N LYS A 123 -59.88 0.63 -12.81
CA LYS A 123 -59.52 1.99 -12.37
C LYS A 123 -59.05 2.03 -10.91
N ARG A 124 -59.67 1.27 -10.01
CA ARG A 124 -59.19 1.12 -8.62
C ARG A 124 -57.82 0.44 -8.57
N GLN A 125 -57.61 -0.61 -9.37
CA GLN A 125 -56.31 -1.29 -9.48
C GLN A 125 -55.23 -0.31 -9.96
N THR A 126 -55.45 0.45 -11.03
CA THR A 126 -54.44 1.43 -11.50
C THR A 126 -54.17 2.53 -10.48
N ASN A 127 -55.18 2.95 -9.70
CA ASN A 127 -54.97 3.89 -8.59
C ASN A 127 -54.11 3.26 -7.49
N PHE A 128 -54.42 2.04 -7.05
CA PHE A 128 -53.61 1.31 -6.07
C PHE A 128 -52.19 1.03 -6.59
N GLU A 129 -52.01 0.76 -7.88
CA GLU A 129 -50.68 0.64 -8.50
C GLU A 129 -49.92 1.97 -8.44
N THR A 130 -50.56 3.11 -8.70
CA THR A 130 -49.92 4.43 -8.53
C THR A 130 -49.62 4.77 -7.06
N GLU A 131 -50.49 4.42 -6.12
CA GLU A 131 -50.28 4.59 -4.68
C GLU A 131 -49.14 3.69 -4.18
N ILE A 132 -49.09 2.43 -4.62
CA ILE A 132 -48.00 1.48 -4.33
C ILE A 132 -46.67 2.00 -4.89
N ASN A 133 -46.64 2.52 -6.12
CA ASN A 133 -45.42 3.10 -6.69
C ASN A 133 -44.96 4.37 -5.95
N GLN A 134 -45.89 5.20 -5.45
CA GLN A 134 -45.55 6.34 -4.59
C GLN A 134 -44.98 5.89 -3.25
N LEU A 135 -45.62 4.91 -2.59
CA LEU A 135 -45.15 4.33 -1.33
C LEU A 135 -43.80 3.61 -1.51
N GLN A 136 -43.54 2.97 -2.65
CA GLN A 136 -42.23 2.40 -2.98
C GLN A 136 -41.16 3.48 -3.10
N LEU A 137 -41.44 4.60 -3.78
CA LEU A 137 -40.52 5.73 -3.86
C LEU A 137 -40.29 6.43 -2.49
N GLU A 138 -41.26 6.37 -1.57
CA GLU A 138 -41.08 6.84 -0.19
C GLU A 138 -40.27 5.85 0.65
N ILE A 139 -40.49 4.54 0.49
CA ILE A 139 -39.67 3.49 1.09
C ILE A 139 -38.23 3.57 0.57
N GLU A 140 -38.00 3.84 -0.71
CA GLU A 140 -36.65 4.06 -1.28
C GLU A 140 -35.98 5.30 -0.69
N LYS A 141 -36.69 6.42 -0.48
CA LYS A 141 -36.14 7.59 0.23
C LYS A 141 -35.74 7.22 1.66
N ILE A 142 -36.64 6.61 2.42
CA ILE A 142 -36.38 6.19 3.81
C ILE A 142 -35.23 5.17 3.89
N ASN A 143 -35.11 4.26 2.93
CA ASN A 143 -34.00 3.31 2.85
C ASN A 143 -32.67 4.02 2.55
N ASN A 144 -32.66 5.06 1.70
CA ASN A 144 -31.46 5.86 1.45
C ASN A 144 -31.10 6.76 2.66
N GLU A 145 -32.09 7.37 3.32
CA GLU A 145 -31.90 8.16 4.54
C GLU A 145 -31.36 7.28 5.68
N THR A 146 -31.96 6.12 5.94
CA THR A 146 -31.48 5.18 6.97
C THR A 146 -30.15 4.54 6.62
N LEU A 147 -29.81 4.38 5.32
CA LEU A 147 -28.45 4.00 4.91
C LEU A 147 -27.45 5.11 5.23
N ILE A 148 -27.76 6.37 4.94
CA ILE A 148 -26.92 7.53 5.29
C ILE A 148 -26.75 7.66 6.81
N ASP A 149 -27.84 7.52 7.58
CA ASP A 149 -27.80 7.54 9.04
C ASP A 149 -26.96 6.37 9.61
N LYS A 150 -27.08 5.17 9.04
CA LYS A 150 -26.22 4.03 9.40
C LYS A 150 -24.75 4.34 9.10
N ASP A 151 -24.47 4.92 7.94
CA ASP A 151 -23.13 5.34 7.52
C ASP A 151 -22.55 6.44 8.43
N VAL A 152 -23.40 7.32 8.97
CA VAL A 152 -23.02 8.34 9.96
C VAL A 152 -22.79 7.70 11.32
N LEU A 153 -23.65 6.78 11.75
CA LEU A 153 -23.51 6.05 13.01
C LEU A 153 -22.25 5.17 13.04
N GLU A 154 -21.91 4.48 11.95
CA GLU A 154 -20.65 3.71 11.86
C GLU A 154 -19.43 4.62 11.96
N LYS A 155 -19.44 5.79 11.29
CA LYS A 155 -18.38 6.81 11.41
C LYS A 155 -18.28 7.38 12.83
N LEU A 156 -19.41 7.64 13.50
CA LEU A 156 -19.44 8.10 14.90
C LEU A 156 -18.94 7.02 15.87
N ILE A 157 -19.32 5.76 15.66
CA ILE A 157 -18.83 4.61 16.44
C ILE A 157 -17.31 4.45 16.27
N ASP A 158 -16.77 4.62 15.07
CA ASP A 158 -15.33 4.54 14.83
C ASP A 158 -14.55 5.76 15.37
N VAL A 159 -15.18 6.93 15.46
CA VAL A 159 -14.62 8.08 16.21
C VAL A 159 -14.65 7.82 17.71
N ILE A 160 -15.72 7.24 18.26
CA ILE A 160 -15.80 6.86 19.69
C ILE A 160 -14.73 5.82 20.02
N LYS A 161 -14.58 4.74 19.23
CA LYS A 161 -13.51 3.75 19.43
C LYS A 161 -12.11 4.38 19.44
N LYS A 162 -11.83 5.31 18.51
CA LYS A 162 -10.54 6.01 18.48
C LYS A 162 -10.34 6.88 19.71
N ASN A 163 -11.37 7.58 20.17
CA ASN A 163 -11.32 8.35 21.42
C ASN A 163 -11.14 7.43 22.65
N ASP A 164 -11.73 6.24 22.65
CA ASP A 164 -11.55 5.23 23.72
C ASP A 164 -10.12 4.64 23.70
N ASP A 165 -9.58 4.33 22.52
CA ASP A 165 -8.18 3.90 22.33
C ASP A 165 -7.19 5.01 22.74
N GLU A 166 -7.44 6.26 22.36
CA GLU A 166 -6.64 7.43 22.73
C GLU A 166 -6.70 7.71 24.23
N THR A 167 -7.89 7.68 24.84
CA THR A 167 -8.03 7.87 26.30
C THR A 167 -7.44 6.70 27.08
N PHE A 168 -7.51 5.46 26.58
CA PHE A 168 -6.78 4.33 27.15
C PHE A 168 -5.25 4.50 27.04
N CYS A 169 -4.75 5.00 25.91
CA CYS A 169 -3.33 5.35 25.76
C CYS A 169 -2.90 6.47 26.70
N LEU A 170 -3.70 7.53 26.86
CA LEU A 170 -3.47 8.62 27.83
C LEU A 170 -3.53 8.10 29.28
N MET A 171 -4.44 7.20 29.62
CA MET A 171 -4.49 6.56 30.93
C MET A 171 -3.25 5.70 31.19
N LYS A 172 -2.77 4.97 30.18
CA LYS A 172 -1.52 4.19 30.26
C LYS A 172 -0.29 5.09 30.42
N TYR A 173 -0.19 6.19 29.66
CA TYR A 173 0.91 7.15 29.81
C TYR A 173 0.86 7.84 31.17
N THR A 174 -0.29 8.36 31.61
CA THR A 174 -0.42 8.93 32.96
C THR A 174 -0.14 7.92 34.07
N GLN A 175 -0.42 6.63 33.89
CA GLN A 175 0.03 5.59 34.83
C GLN A 175 1.56 5.41 34.85
N GLN A 176 2.20 5.41 33.67
CA GLN A 176 3.66 5.34 33.55
C GLN A 176 4.33 6.59 34.13
N ASP A 177 3.80 7.78 33.85
CA ASP A 177 4.25 9.05 34.43
C ASP A 177 4.07 9.07 35.94
N ASN A 178 2.94 8.58 36.48
CA ASN A 178 2.75 8.46 37.93
C ASN A 178 3.73 7.48 38.59
N ILE A 179 4.18 6.44 37.89
CA ILE A 179 5.26 5.56 38.36
C ILE A 179 6.60 6.31 38.32
N ARG A 180 6.92 6.99 37.21
CA ARG A 180 8.19 7.70 37.05
C ARG A 180 8.31 8.91 38.00
N ILE A 181 7.21 9.60 38.28
CA ILE A 181 7.12 10.65 39.31
C ILE A 181 7.42 10.06 40.69
N LYS A 182 6.86 8.89 41.03
CA LYS A 182 7.14 8.22 42.33
C LYS A 182 8.60 7.81 42.46
N GLU A 183 9.20 7.27 41.39
CA GLU A 183 10.63 6.97 41.34
C GLU A 183 11.47 8.24 41.56
N LEU A 184 11.19 9.31 40.81
CA LEU A 184 11.89 10.58 40.92
C LEU A 184 11.72 11.24 42.30
N THR A 185 10.54 11.15 42.92
CA THR A 185 10.36 11.64 44.31
C THR A 185 11.19 10.84 45.30
N ALA A 186 11.26 9.51 45.16
CA ALA A 186 12.10 8.68 46.04
C ALA A 186 13.61 8.90 45.79
N GLU A 187 14.01 9.24 44.57
CA GLU A 187 15.38 9.67 44.24
C GLU A 187 15.69 11.05 44.87
N MET A 188 14.80 12.03 44.73
CA MET A 188 14.92 13.34 45.39
C MET A 188 14.98 13.23 46.92
N GLU A 189 14.15 12.38 47.54
CA GLU A 189 14.18 12.14 48.99
C GLU A 189 15.54 11.58 49.43
N ARG A 190 16.02 10.53 48.76
CA ARG A 190 17.36 9.93 49.02
C ARG A 190 18.49 10.94 48.85
N ASP A 191 18.44 11.79 47.82
CA ASP A 191 19.49 12.78 47.56
C ASP A 191 19.37 14.00 48.49
N SER A 192 18.17 14.33 48.96
CA SER A 192 17.98 15.30 50.04
C SER A 192 18.57 14.77 51.37
N GLU A 193 18.39 13.48 51.69
CA GLU A 193 19.03 12.84 52.83
C GLU A 193 20.56 12.86 52.70
N LYS A 194 21.11 12.49 51.54
CA LYS A 194 22.56 12.58 51.27
C LYS A 194 23.07 14.01 51.44
N SER A 195 22.34 14.99 50.91
CA SER A 195 22.66 16.42 51.03
C SER A 195 22.66 16.88 52.49
N ILE A 196 21.68 16.48 53.30
CA ILE A 196 21.63 16.77 54.74
C ILE A 196 22.79 16.10 55.49
N LYS A 197 23.10 14.83 55.19
CA LYS A 197 24.22 14.09 55.80
C LYS A 197 25.57 14.74 55.44
N LEU A 198 25.76 15.14 54.19
CA LEU A 198 26.96 15.84 53.73
C LEU A 198 27.08 17.24 54.33
N LYS A 199 25.98 18.00 54.45
CA LYS A 199 25.99 19.31 55.13
C LYS A 199 26.43 19.19 56.59
N ARG A 200 25.89 18.23 57.35
CA ARG A 200 26.32 17.95 58.73
C ARG A 200 27.80 17.60 58.80
N ALA A 201 28.28 16.69 57.95
CA ALA A 201 29.70 16.33 57.91
C ALA A 201 30.62 17.52 57.54
N VAL A 202 30.15 18.45 56.69
CA VAL A 202 30.86 19.70 56.37
C VAL A 202 30.82 20.70 57.52
N GLU A 203 29.70 20.80 58.25
CA GLU A 203 29.57 21.63 59.46
C GLU A 203 30.47 21.11 60.60
N GLU A 204 30.50 19.80 60.82
CA GLU A 204 31.43 19.12 61.74
C GLU A 204 32.89 19.41 61.36
N ARG A 205 33.30 19.15 60.12
CA ARG A 205 34.64 19.48 59.59
C ARG A 205 34.98 20.97 59.68
N ARG A 206 33.99 21.86 59.59
CA ARG A 206 34.17 23.31 59.72
C ARG A 206 34.36 23.74 61.17
N ILE A 207 33.69 23.10 62.12
CA ILE A 207 33.90 23.29 63.56
C ILE A 207 35.30 22.79 63.94
N GLU A 208 35.71 21.60 63.46
CA GLU A 208 37.07 21.09 63.61
C GLU A 208 38.10 22.08 63.06
N TYR A 209 37.93 22.54 61.80
CA TYR A 209 38.82 23.52 61.17
C TYR A 209 38.92 24.82 61.98
N TYR A 210 37.80 25.38 62.45
CA TYR A 210 37.84 26.60 63.27
C TYR A 210 38.52 26.37 64.62
N SER A 211 38.35 25.20 65.25
CA SER A 211 39.07 24.87 66.49
C SER A 211 40.59 24.83 66.26
N LEU A 212 41.03 24.17 65.18
CA LEU A 212 42.44 24.11 64.78
C LEU A 212 42.99 25.49 64.38
N GLN A 213 42.19 26.34 63.72
CA GLN A 213 42.59 27.71 63.42
C GLN A 213 42.79 28.53 64.70
N VAL A 214 41.89 28.43 65.68
CA VAL A 214 42.03 29.11 66.98
C VAL A 214 43.26 28.61 67.75
N GLU A 215 43.60 27.32 67.65
CA GLU A 215 44.85 26.79 68.20
C GLU A 215 46.09 27.32 67.47
N LEU A 216 46.06 27.40 66.13
CA LEU A 216 47.15 27.96 65.32
C LEU A 216 47.36 29.46 65.57
N ASP A 217 46.29 30.25 65.67
CA ASP A 217 46.36 31.68 66.01
C ASP A 217 46.92 31.87 67.43
N LYS A 218 46.51 31.04 68.39
CA LYS A 218 47.06 31.02 69.76
C LYS A 218 48.55 30.66 69.77
N ILE A 219 48.99 29.69 68.97
CA ILE A 219 50.40 29.34 68.79
C ILE A 219 51.16 30.51 68.14
N ALA A 220 50.65 31.09 67.06
CA ALA A 220 51.25 32.23 66.38
C ALA A 220 51.41 33.44 67.32
N ASP A 221 50.46 33.66 68.23
CA ASP A 221 50.55 34.71 69.25
C ASP A 221 51.62 34.40 70.32
N THR A 222 51.76 33.15 70.76
CA THR A 222 52.89 32.77 71.62
C THR A 222 54.24 32.91 70.91
N PHE A 223 54.30 32.61 69.61
CA PHE A 223 55.50 32.81 68.78
C PHE A 223 55.83 34.29 68.61
N ARG A 224 54.85 35.17 68.35
CA ARG A 224 55.04 36.63 68.30
C ARG A 224 55.59 37.17 69.62
N ARG A 225 55.03 36.73 70.77
CA ARG A 225 55.49 37.12 72.11
C ARG A 225 56.93 36.68 72.35
N SER A 226 57.25 35.41 72.05
CA SER A 226 58.62 34.86 72.15
C SER A 226 59.61 35.57 71.22
N HIS A 227 59.23 35.84 69.97
CA HIS A 227 60.07 36.56 69.01
C HIS A 227 60.30 38.02 69.43
N MET A 228 59.31 38.69 70.01
CA MET A 228 59.48 40.06 70.53
C MET A 228 60.38 40.08 71.77
N GLN A 229 60.26 39.11 72.68
CA GLN A 229 61.21 38.91 73.78
C GLN A 229 62.64 38.66 73.27
N ARG A 230 62.79 37.83 72.22
CA ARG A 230 64.07 37.57 71.55
C ARG A 230 64.65 38.81 70.88
N GLN A 231 63.85 39.64 70.21
CA GLN A 231 64.31 40.91 69.63
C GLN A 231 64.67 41.94 70.71
N GLN A 232 63.91 42.03 71.80
CA GLN A 232 64.25 42.88 72.95
C GLN A 232 65.57 42.43 73.60
N LEU A 233 65.83 41.13 73.66
CA LEU A 233 67.12 40.59 74.09
C LEU A 233 68.22 40.98 73.09
N ILE A 234 68.05 40.73 71.79
CA ILE A 234 69.04 41.07 70.76
C ILE A 234 69.40 42.56 70.80
N LYS A 235 68.43 43.49 70.90
CA LYS A 235 68.71 44.93 71.03
C LYS A 235 69.51 45.30 72.28
N ARG A 236 69.36 44.55 73.38
CA ARG A 236 70.20 44.69 74.58
C ARG A 236 71.63 44.17 74.34
N TRP A 237 71.80 43.11 73.55
CA TRP A 237 73.13 42.63 73.14
C TRP A 237 73.80 43.56 72.11
N GLU A 238 73.07 44.08 71.13
CA GLU A 238 73.55 45.05 70.13
C GLU A 238 74.03 46.34 70.80
N THR A 239 73.25 46.88 71.75
CA THR A 239 73.68 48.08 72.50
C THR A 239 74.87 47.84 73.43
N ILE A 240 75.07 46.61 73.93
CA ILE A 240 76.31 46.22 74.63
C ILE A 240 77.49 46.10 73.66
N LEU A 241 77.29 45.53 72.46
CA LEU A 241 78.32 45.42 71.43
C LEU A 241 78.73 46.78 70.86
N GLU A 242 77.79 47.72 70.65
CA GLU A 242 78.12 49.11 70.30
C GLU A 242 78.94 49.80 71.39
N GLN A 243 78.59 49.60 72.67
CA GLN A 243 79.36 50.16 73.78
C GLN A 243 80.79 49.57 73.82
N MET A 244 80.94 48.28 73.53
CA MET A 244 82.24 47.62 73.41
C MET A 244 83.04 48.16 72.21
N GLN A 245 82.48 48.21 71.01
CA GLN A 245 83.17 48.73 69.81
C GLN A 245 83.58 50.21 69.96
N ARG A 246 82.77 51.04 70.64
CA ARG A 246 83.16 52.42 70.96
C ARG A 246 84.36 52.46 71.92
N LYS A 247 84.45 51.54 72.88
CA LYS A 247 85.61 51.40 73.77
C LYS A 247 86.84 50.90 73.02
N ASP A 248 86.68 49.96 72.08
CA ASP A 248 87.78 49.47 71.24
C ASP A 248 88.31 50.60 70.32
N TYR A 249 87.43 51.41 69.72
CA TYR A 249 87.84 52.58 68.94
C TYR A 249 88.53 53.67 69.81
N ASP A 250 88.03 53.93 71.02
CA ASP A 250 88.69 54.82 71.99
C ASP A 250 90.13 54.30 72.27
N ILE A 251 90.30 52.98 72.46
CA ILE A 251 91.59 52.32 72.71
C ILE A 251 92.53 52.44 71.50
N ASP A 252 92.06 52.13 70.28
CA ASP A 252 92.87 52.22 69.06
C ASP A 252 93.31 53.65 68.76
N ARG A 253 92.42 54.63 68.97
CA ARG A 253 92.77 56.05 68.84
C ARG A 253 93.87 56.43 69.83
N LEU A 254 93.72 56.06 71.11
CA LEU A 254 94.74 56.32 72.14
C LEU A 254 96.06 55.61 71.80
N ALA A 255 96.03 54.42 71.20
CA ALA A 255 97.22 53.71 70.75
C ALA A 255 97.93 54.46 69.59
N ILE A 256 97.20 55.02 68.64
CA ILE A 256 97.77 55.84 67.55
C ILE A 256 98.39 57.13 68.10
N GLU A 257 97.70 57.85 69.00
CA GLU A 257 98.25 59.04 69.65
C GLU A 257 99.55 58.71 70.43
N LEU A 258 99.58 57.57 71.13
CA LEU A 258 100.76 57.06 71.83
C LEU A 258 101.91 56.69 70.88
N ILE A 259 101.63 56.13 69.69
CA ILE A 259 102.63 55.88 68.64
C ILE A 259 103.20 57.20 68.09
N GLN A 260 102.37 58.21 67.83
CA GLN A 260 102.84 59.52 67.37
C GLN A 260 103.74 60.22 68.41
N VAL A 261 103.41 60.10 69.70
CA VAL A 261 104.28 60.59 70.79
C VAL A 261 105.61 59.84 70.80
N LYS A 262 105.60 58.50 70.74
CA LYS A 262 106.83 57.68 70.66
C LYS A 262 107.71 58.04 69.46
N ALA A 263 107.12 58.35 68.30
CA ALA A 263 107.86 58.78 67.12
C ALA A 263 108.57 60.13 67.34
N LYS A 264 107.87 61.11 67.93
CA LYS A 264 108.45 62.42 68.31
C LYS A 264 109.58 62.27 69.33
N THR A 265 109.43 61.36 70.31
CA THR A 265 110.51 61.05 71.27
C THR A 265 111.74 60.47 70.56
N ARG A 266 111.57 59.50 69.65
CA ARG A 266 112.70 58.88 68.93
C ARG A 266 113.53 59.86 68.11
N VAL A 267 112.91 60.88 67.50
CA VAL A 267 113.66 61.93 66.78
C VAL A 267 114.56 62.70 67.74
N LYS A 268 114.04 63.11 68.90
CA LYS A 268 114.84 63.78 69.94
C LYS A 268 115.89 62.87 70.59
N GLU A 269 115.63 61.57 70.71
CA GLU A 269 116.64 60.59 71.13
C GLU A 269 117.77 60.49 70.12
N GLN A 270 117.50 60.55 68.81
CA GLN A 270 118.53 60.56 67.77
C GLN A 270 119.37 61.84 67.77
N GLU A 271 118.73 63.01 67.90
CA GLU A 271 119.42 64.31 68.08
C GLU A 271 120.36 64.27 69.30
N LEU A 272 119.86 63.80 70.44
CA LEU A 272 120.65 63.64 71.67
C LEU A 272 121.79 62.63 71.50
N ASN A 273 121.58 61.54 70.77
CA ASN A 273 122.60 60.50 70.60
C ASN A 273 123.71 60.94 69.63
N GLN A 274 123.42 61.78 68.64
CA GLN A 274 124.47 62.45 67.83
C GLN A 274 125.35 63.36 68.70
N GLN A 275 124.75 64.14 69.60
CA GLN A 275 125.48 64.97 70.57
C GLN A 275 126.33 64.11 71.54
N LYS A 276 125.83 62.96 71.99
CA LYS A 276 126.60 62.01 72.80
C LYS A 276 127.78 61.39 72.05
N ILE A 277 127.62 60.99 70.80
CA ILE A 277 128.70 60.40 70.00
C ILE A 277 129.83 61.41 69.78
N PHE A 278 129.49 62.68 69.56
CA PHE A 278 130.47 63.78 69.49
C PHE A 278 131.26 63.91 70.81
N TYR A 279 130.58 63.92 71.95
CA TYR A 279 131.22 63.98 73.28
C TYR A 279 132.06 62.72 73.60
N GLU A 280 131.60 61.52 73.24
CA GLU A 280 132.37 60.28 73.42
C GLU A 280 133.64 60.25 72.57
N HIS A 281 133.68 60.94 71.42
CA HIS A 281 134.88 61.00 70.58
C HIS A 281 135.98 61.84 71.24
N GLU A 282 135.61 63.01 71.79
CA GLU A 282 136.49 63.84 72.64
C GLU A 282 136.98 63.03 73.87
N GLN A 283 136.06 62.36 74.57
CA GLN A 283 136.41 61.60 75.77
C GLN A 283 137.29 60.37 75.49
N LYS A 284 137.13 59.72 74.33
CA LYS A 284 137.95 58.56 73.95
C LYS A 284 139.40 58.94 73.65
N ASN A 285 139.66 60.10 73.04
CA ASN A 285 141.02 60.64 72.89
C ASN A 285 141.73 60.71 74.25
N ASN A 286 141.09 61.33 75.25
CA ASN A 286 141.64 61.42 76.62
C ASN A 286 141.78 60.04 77.30
N SER A 287 140.93 59.06 76.96
CA SER A 287 141.02 57.71 77.55
C SER A 287 142.17 56.87 77.00
N VAL A 288 142.65 57.11 75.77
CA VAL A 288 143.80 56.38 75.19
C VAL A 288 145.10 56.77 75.90
N THR A 289 145.24 58.05 76.27
CA THR A 289 146.34 58.53 77.11
C THR A 289 146.34 57.94 78.53
N GLU A 290 145.18 57.55 79.07
CA GLU A 290 145.08 56.85 80.36
C GLU A 290 145.20 55.32 80.24
N LYS A 291 144.80 54.69 79.14
CA LYS A 291 144.60 53.23 79.10
C LYS A 291 145.83 52.35 79.01
N MET A 292 147.01 52.93 79.16
CA MET A 292 148.20 52.16 79.44
C MET A 292 148.12 51.42 80.86
N ILE A 293 146.90 51.06 81.45
CA ILE A 293 146.53 50.74 82.93
C ILE A 293 145.34 49.56 83.62
N TYR A 294 144.12 48.68 83.27
CA TYR A 294 142.95 47.63 84.08
C TYR A 294 141.67 46.35 83.65
N LEU A 295 140.67 45.45 84.41
CA LEU A 295 139.48 44.16 84.14
C LEU A 295 138.15 43.26 85.08
N ALA A 296 137.09 42.18 84.78
CA ALA A 296 135.78 41.31 85.57
C ALA A 296 134.67 39.83 85.26
N ASN A 297 133.52 39.11 86.00
CA ASN A 297 132.46 37.72 85.80
C ASN A 297 130.92 37.00 86.56
N LYS A 298 130.07 35.71 86.42
CA LYS A 298 128.58 34.93 87.03
C LYS A 298 127.68 33.33 86.86
N LYS A 299 126.46 32.62 87.50
CA LYS A 299 125.39 31.19 87.33
C LYS A 299 124.02 30.36 88.27
N ILE A 300 122.92 29.31 87.99
CA ILE A 300 121.76 28.27 88.85
C ILE A 300 120.35 27.12 88.45
N MET A 301 119.45 26.11 89.19
CA MET A 301 118.05 25.06 88.92
C MET A 301 116.96 23.91 89.89
N SER A 302 115.69 23.06 89.64
CA SER A 302 114.63 21.91 90.48
C SER A 302 113.14 20.86 90.11
N LEU A 303 112.25 19.85 90.87
CA LEU A 303 110.81 18.84 90.61
C LEU A 303 109.77 17.61 91.55
N LYS A 304 108.39 16.92 91.42
CA LYS A 304 107.43 15.55 92.06
C LYS A 304 105.69 14.90 91.99
N VAL A 305 104.92 13.66 92.51
CA VAL A 305 103.35 12.82 92.36
C VAL A 305 102.37 11.58 93.32
N PHE A 306 100.97 10.89 93.22
CA PHE A 306 99.95 9.72 94.07
C PHE A 306 98.30 8.88 93.84
N SER A 307 97.50 7.71 94.48
CA SER A 307 95.84 7.06 94.59
C SER A 307 94.95 5.49 95.03
N ILE A 308 93.49 5.13 95.40
CA ILE A 308 92.16 3.94 95.35
C ILE A 308 91.26 2.55 96.21
N LYS A 309 89.78 2.09 96.33
CA LYS A 309 88.70 0.67 96.46
C LYS A 309 87.39 -0.10 97.52
N THR A 310 86.17 -1.02 97.33
CA THR A 310 84.88 -1.85 98.26
C THR A 310 83.48 -3.03 97.96
N ALA A 311 82.56 -3.97 98.80
CA ALA A 311 81.00 -4.83 98.69
C ALA A 311 80.09 -6.18 99.58
N LEU A 312 78.63 -6.71 99.69
CA LEU A 312 77.71 -8.11 100.28
C LEU A 312 75.93 -8.63 100.52
N VAL A 313 75.15 -9.92 100.87
CA VAL A 313 73.48 -10.47 101.20
C VAL A 313 72.59 -12.05 101.62
N ASN A 314 71.19 -12.50 102.12
CA ASN A 314 70.21 -13.97 102.35
C ASN A 314 68.55 -14.45 103.07
N THR A 315 67.59 -15.67 103.05
CA THR A 315 66.04 -16.26 103.74
C THR A 315 64.99 -17.79 103.72
N GLU A 316 63.76 -18.35 104.49
CA GLU A 316 62.60 -19.72 104.42
C GLU A 316 61.16 -20.43 105.39
N ASN A 317 60.05 -21.47 105.12
CA ASN A 317 58.92 -22.72 105.65
C ASN A 317 57.39 -23.11 106.52
N GLU A 318 56.60 -24.35 106.42
CA GLU A 318 55.55 -25.32 107.28
C GLU A 318 53.96 -25.87 107.08
N LEU A 319 53.52 -27.09 107.64
CA LEU A 319 52.20 -27.88 107.97
C LEU A 319 51.23 -28.73 106.99
N GLN A 320 51.40 -30.07 106.84
CA GLN A 320 50.46 -31.02 106.12
C GLN A 320 50.32 -32.45 106.78
N ARG A 321 49.28 -33.28 106.41
CA ARG A 321 49.20 -34.79 106.40
C ARG A 321 48.21 -35.62 107.29
N ALA A 322 47.36 -35.09 108.18
CA ALA A 322 46.80 -35.92 109.29
C ALA A 322 45.27 -36.24 109.39
N ARG A 323 44.51 -36.61 108.33
CA ARG A 323 43.04 -36.91 108.47
C ARG A 323 42.39 -38.08 107.69
N ASN A 324 43.07 -38.83 106.81
CA ASN A 324 42.38 -39.60 105.75
C ASN A 324 42.22 -41.14 105.94
N LEU A 325 42.17 -41.72 107.15
CA LEU A 325 42.09 -43.20 107.26
C LEU A 325 41.36 -43.81 108.49
N ILE A 326 40.37 -43.13 109.10
CA ILE A 326 39.65 -43.68 110.27
C ILE A 326 38.12 -43.57 110.12
N ASN A 327 37.48 -44.73 110.18
CA ASN A 327 36.04 -45.00 110.43
C ASN A 327 35.01 -44.77 109.32
N GLU A 328 35.09 -45.64 108.30
CA GLU A 328 33.90 -46.32 107.77
C GLU A 328 33.11 -47.05 108.90
N LEU A 329 31.92 -47.59 108.58
CA LEU A 329 30.92 -48.23 109.49
C LEU A 329 29.91 -47.30 110.19
N LYS A 330 28.85 -46.86 109.48
CA LYS A 330 27.60 -46.42 110.15
C LYS A 330 26.27 -46.41 109.38
N THR A 331 26.25 -46.49 108.04
CA THR A 331 25.12 -45.94 107.25
C THR A 331 24.14 -46.93 106.61
N THR A 332 24.39 -48.24 106.56
CA THR A 332 23.59 -49.16 105.69
C THR A 332 22.90 -50.36 106.34
N MET A 333 23.16 -50.71 107.61
CA MET A 333 22.50 -51.89 108.22
C MET A 333 22.22 -51.79 109.74
N MET A 334 21.63 -50.68 110.20
CA MET A 334 20.96 -50.68 111.51
C MET A 334 19.62 -49.94 111.51
N LYS A 335 18.57 -50.71 111.87
CA LYS A 335 17.33 -50.27 112.52
C LYS A 335 16.21 -49.71 111.65
N LYS A 336 15.77 -50.59 110.74
CA LYS A 336 14.34 -50.92 110.48
C LYS A 336 13.61 -51.34 111.81
N GLN A 337 13.63 -50.50 112.84
CA GLN A 337 13.33 -50.92 114.22
C GLN A 337 12.80 -49.82 115.17
N GLN A 338 12.42 -48.64 114.66
CA GLN A 338 11.83 -47.55 115.47
C GLN A 338 10.37 -47.19 115.10
N GLU A 339 9.74 -47.94 114.19
CA GLU A 339 8.38 -47.68 113.71
C GLU A 339 7.27 -48.26 114.65
N LEU A 340 7.63 -48.95 115.75
CA LEU A 340 6.68 -49.74 116.56
C LEU A 340 6.23 -49.08 117.89
N GLU A 341 6.84 -47.96 118.30
CA GLU A 341 6.66 -47.44 119.67
C GLU A 341 5.43 -46.52 119.85
N LYS A 342 4.86 -45.99 118.76
CA LYS A 342 3.71 -45.07 118.80
C LYS A 342 2.33 -45.74 118.94
N LEU A 343 2.27 -47.07 119.01
CA LEU A 343 1.01 -47.83 119.10
C LEU A 343 0.44 -48.00 120.52
N LYS A 344 1.08 -47.45 121.56
CA LYS A 344 0.68 -47.55 122.98
C LYS A 344 -0.33 -46.48 123.46
N GLN A 345 -1.02 -45.75 122.56
CA GLN A 345 -1.91 -44.63 122.93
C GLN A 345 -3.42 -44.84 122.61
N ARG A 346 -3.88 -46.07 122.38
CA ARG A 346 -5.30 -46.43 122.50
C ARG A 346 -5.60 -46.88 123.93
N HIS A 347 -6.54 -46.23 124.66
CA HIS A 347 -7.62 -46.97 125.38
C HIS A 347 -8.79 -46.23 126.10
N GLU A 348 -8.78 -44.91 126.37
CA GLU A 348 -9.33 -44.40 127.65
C GLU A 348 -10.84 -43.92 127.78
N GLN A 349 -11.88 -44.27 126.97
CA GLN A 349 -13.23 -43.54 126.97
C GLN A 349 -14.66 -44.32 126.64
N ILE A 350 -15.52 -45.05 127.51
CA ILE A 350 -17.01 -45.69 127.36
C ILE A 350 -17.88 -46.47 128.56
N LEU A 351 -19.28 -46.73 128.62
CA LEU A 351 -20.18 -47.74 129.50
C LEU A 351 -21.85 -47.87 129.48
N ASP A 352 -22.66 -48.97 129.91
CA ASP A 352 -24.21 -49.09 130.27
C ASP A 352 -24.94 -50.38 131.06
N ARG A 353 -26.35 -50.65 131.16
CA ARG A 353 -27.26 -51.49 132.17
C ARG A 353 -28.76 -52.08 131.80
N LYS A 354 -29.63 -52.86 132.62
CA LYS A 354 -31.24 -53.04 132.76
C LYS A 354 -32.03 -54.44 133.17
N TYR A 355 -33.33 -54.54 133.73
CA TYR A 355 -34.35 -55.76 133.99
C TYR A 355 -35.86 -55.44 134.61
N ILE A 356 -37.00 -56.16 135.10
CA ILE A 356 -37.74 -57.52 135.50
C ILE A 356 -39.34 -57.35 135.94
N ILE A 357 -40.46 -58.12 136.42
CA ILE A 357 -41.26 -59.48 136.66
C ILE A 357 -42.77 -59.30 137.31
N LEU A 358 -43.90 -60.09 137.71
CA LEU A 358 -44.80 -61.40 137.51
C LEU A 358 -46.20 -61.55 138.42
N ASN A 359 -47.31 -62.41 138.19
CA ASN A 359 -48.60 -62.75 139.07
C ASN A 359 -49.66 -63.93 138.58
N GLU A 360 -50.90 -64.49 139.01
CA GLU A 360 -52.02 -64.65 140.13
C GLU A 360 -53.20 -65.83 139.93
N LYS A 361 -54.34 -66.12 140.76
CA LYS A 361 -55.39 -67.32 140.71
C LYS A 361 -56.78 -67.50 141.62
N PHE A 362 -57.89 -68.37 141.34
CA PHE A 362 -58.92 -69.22 142.24
C PHE A 362 -60.58 -69.30 142.16
N SER A 363 -61.39 -70.41 142.55
CA SER A 363 -62.82 -70.56 143.27
C SER A 363 -64.15 -71.49 142.89
N ILE A 364 -65.01 -72.07 143.88
CA ILE A 364 -66.57 -72.38 144.15
C ILE A 364 -67.60 -73.65 143.79
N ASP A 365 -68.73 -74.03 144.59
CA ASP A 365 -69.76 -75.23 144.53
C ASP A 365 -71.22 -75.32 145.32
N GLU A 366 -72.18 -76.37 145.23
CA GLU A 366 -73.58 -76.63 145.95
C GLU A 366 -74.40 -78.08 145.91
N LYS A 367 -75.73 -78.36 146.32
CA LYS A 367 -76.42 -79.78 146.57
C LYS A 367 -78.01 -80.34 146.62
N LEU A 368 -79.22 -79.78 146.20
CA LEU A 368 -80.64 -80.30 145.90
C LEU A 368 -80.82 -81.54 144.95
N SER A 369 -79.93 -82.51 145.13
CA SER A 369 -79.46 -83.61 144.28
C SER A 369 -80.28 -84.35 143.20
N LYS A 370 -81.62 -84.37 143.13
CA LYS A 370 -82.35 -85.02 141.98
C LYS A 370 -82.92 -83.98 141.03
N PHE A 371 -83.56 -82.95 141.57
CA PHE A 371 -83.82 -81.72 140.81
C PHE A 371 -82.53 -80.98 140.47
N GLU A 372 -81.44 -81.18 141.21
CA GLU A 372 -80.10 -80.77 140.78
C GLU A 372 -79.38 -81.72 139.85
N LYS A 373 -79.72 -83.01 139.77
CA LYS A 373 -79.16 -83.83 138.68
C LYS A 373 -79.88 -83.54 137.37
N LEU A 374 -81.16 -83.19 137.44
CA LEU A 374 -81.89 -82.65 136.30
C LEU A 374 -81.48 -81.20 135.99
N MET A 375 -81.38 -80.29 136.97
CA MET A 375 -80.82 -78.96 136.73
C MET A 375 -79.35 -79.04 136.35
N ASP A 376 -78.50 -79.91 136.91
CA ASP A 376 -77.12 -80.07 136.42
C ASP A 376 -77.12 -80.52 134.97
N ASN A 377 -78.00 -81.44 134.57
CA ASN A 377 -78.00 -81.92 133.19
C ASN A 377 -78.57 -80.87 132.23
N GLU A 378 -79.68 -80.21 132.58
CA GLU A 378 -80.24 -79.05 131.88
C GLU A 378 -79.24 -77.89 131.82
N GLN A 379 -78.54 -77.59 132.91
CA GLN A 379 -77.63 -76.45 133.05
C GLN A 379 -76.23 -76.78 132.54
N LYS A 380 -75.78 -78.04 132.51
CA LYS A 380 -74.62 -78.49 131.72
C LYS A 380 -74.94 -78.49 130.24
N TYR A 381 -76.16 -78.88 129.84
CA TYR A 381 -76.64 -78.73 128.46
C TYR A 381 -76.71 -77.26 128.05
N GLN A 382 -77.31 -76.40 128.88
CA GLN A 382 -77.43 -74.95 128.67
C GLN A 382 -76.08 -74.24 128.76
N ASN A 383 -75.15 -74.66 129.63
CA ASN A 383 -73.77 -74.15 129.67
C ASN A 383 -72.97 -74.60 128.45
N ASN A 384 -73.16 -75.83 127.95
CA ASN A 384 -72.55 -76.29 126.71
C ASN A 384 -73.14 -75.55 125.50
N LEU A 385 -74.46 -75.32 125.48
CA LEU A 385 -75.14 -74.50 124.48
C LEU A 385 -74.64 -73.04 124.51
N ASN A 386 -74.48 -72.44 125.70
CA ASN A 386 -73.89 -71.12 125.90
C ASN A 386 -72.40 -71.07 125.53
N TYR A 387 -71.65 -72.16 125.71
CA TYR A 387 -70.25 -72.27 125.30
C TYR A 387 -70.12 -72.37 123.77
N GLN A 388 -70.98 -73.15 123.12
CA GLN A 388 -71.10 -73.19 121.67
C GLN A 388 -71.57 -71.83 121.13
N TYR A 389 -72.54 -71.17 121.78
CA TYR A 389 -73.01 -69.83 121.41
C TYR A 389 -71.92 -68.77 121.56
N LYS A 390 -71.12 -68.80 122.63
CA LYS A 390 -69.93 -67.95 122.78
C LYS A 390 -68.90 -68.21 121.69
N LYS A 391 -68.56 -69.46 121.38
CA LYS A 391 -67.67 -69.80 120.26
C LYS A 391 -68.21 -69.34 118.91
N LEU A 392 -69.51 -69.46 118.67
CA LEU A 392 -70.17 -68.93 117.48
C LEU A 392 -70.13 -67.39 117.45
N SER A 393 -70.36 -66.72 118.58
CA SER A 393 -70.27 -65.26 118.70
C SER A 393 -68.83 -64.75 118.48
N GLU A 394 -67.83 -65.41 119.06
CA GLU A 394 -66.40 -65.12 118.89
C GLU A 394 -65.95 -65.36 117.43
N THR A 395 -66.35 -66.48 116.81
CA THR A 395 -66.01 -66.76 115.41
C THR A 395 -66.76 -65.83 114.44
N LEU A 396 -68.01 -65.46 114.71
CA LEU A 396 -68.74 -64.43 113.97
C LEU A 396 -68.09 -63.05 114.12
N PHE A 397 -67.61 -62.68 115.31
CA PHE A 397 -66.88 -61.42 115.52
C PHE A 397 -65.55 -61.41 114.77
N LEU A 398 -64.78 -62.51 114.81
CA LEU A 398 -63.54 -62.66 114.04
C LEU A 398 -63.80 -62.64 112.52
N LEU A 399 -64.85 -63.30 112.03
CA LEU A 399 -65.28 -63.26 110.63
C LEU A 399 -65.70 -61.85 110.20
N ASN A 400 -66.50 -61.15 111.01
CA ASN A 400 -66.95 -59.79 110.71
C ASN A 400 -65.78 -58.80 110.71
N ASN A 401 -64.85 -58.90 111.66
CA ASN A 401 -63.62 -58.09 111.65
C ASN A 401 -62.74 -58.39 110.42
N ARG A 402 -62.66 -59.66 109.99
CA ARG A 402 -61.95 -60.05 108.76
C ARG A 402 -62.65 -59.54 107.50
N LEU A 403 -63.97 -59.55 107.47
CA LEU A 403 -64.79 -58.98 106.38
C LEU A 403 -64.59 -57.46 106.30
N LEU A 404 -64.68 -56.74 107.43
CA LEU A 404 -64.40 -55.30 107.52
C LEU A 404 -62.96 -54.94 107.13
N PHE A 405 -61.98 -55.83 107.38
CA PHE A 405 -60.61 -55.65 106.92
C PHE A 405 -60.48 -55.84 105.40
N ILE A 406 -61.07 -56.92 104.86
CA ILE A 406 -61.09 -57.17 103.40
C ILE A 406 -61.80 -56.04 102.66
N HIS A 407 -62.94 -55.57 103.15
CA HIS A 407 -63.70 -54.47 102.54
C HIS A 407 -62.98 -53.10 102.63
N LYS A 408 -62.06 -52.93 103.59
CA LYS A 408 -61.13 -51.78 103.62
C LYS A 408 -60.03 -51.92 102.57
N GLN A 409 -59.48 -53.12 102.37
CA GLN A 409 -58.49 -53.37 101.31
C GLN A 409 -59.13 -53.23 99.92
N GLU A 410 -60.33 -53.76 99.72
CA GLU A 410 -61.15 -53.60 98.50
C GLU A 410 -61.31 -52.12 98.14
N LYS A 411 -61.78 -51.29 99.06
CA LYS A 411 -61.90 -49.84 98.87
C LYS A 411 -60.57 -49.13 98.62
N GLN A 412 -59.47 -49.61 99.21
CA GLN A 412 -58.15 -49.08 98.91
C GLN A 412 -57.72 -49.43 97.48
N TYR A 413 -57.94 -50.68 97.03
CA TYR A 413 -57.69 -51.09 95.65
C TYR A 413 -58.62 -50.38 94.65
N GLU A 414 -59.86 -50.04 95.01
CA GLU A 414 -60.73 -49.19 94.17
C GLU A 414 -60.12 -47.79 93.97
N ILE A 415 -59.64 -47.16 95.04
CA ILE A 415 -58.98 -45.85 95.00
C ILE A 415 -57.67 -45.92 94.20
N ASP A 416 -56.85 -46.94 94.44
CA ASP A 416 -55.59 -47.15 93.71
C ASP A 416 -55.86 -47.41 92.22
N ASN A 417 -56.86 -48.23 91.87
CA ASN A 417 -57.28 -48.44 90.48
C ASN A 417 -57.79 -47.15 89.81
N GLN A 418 -58.54 -46.31 90.51
CA GLN A 418 -58.93 -44.98 89.99
C GLN A 418 -57.71 -44.07 89.79
N ALA A 419 -56.73 -44.10 90.69
CA ALA A 419 -55.48 -43.37 90.54
C ALA A 419 -54.67 -43.87 89.32
N TYR A 420 -54.55 -45.19 89.13
CA TYR A 420 -53.90 -45.79 87.96
C TYR A 420 -54.66 -45.49 86.66
N HIS A 421 -55.99 -45.52 86.65
CA HIS A 421 -56.78 -45.12 85.48
C HIS A 421 -56.55 -43.65 85.10
N ASN A 422 -56.49 -42.75 86.08
CA ASN A 422 -56.19 -41.33 85.86
C ASN A 422 -54.74 -41.12 85.37
N GLN A 423 -53.77 -41.88 85.90
CA GLN A 423 -52.39 -41.89 85.38
C GLN A 423 -52.34 -42.39 83.93
N ILE A 424 -53.01 -43.50 83.61
CA ILE A 424 -53.09 -44.06 82.25
C ILE A 424 -53.76 -43.06 81.29
N HIS A 425 -54.81 -42.36 81.71
CA HIS A 425 -55.44 -41.32 80.90
C HIS A 425 -54.50 -40.14 80.63
N ASN A 426 -53.79 -39.66 81.66
CA ASN A 426 -52.78 -38.61 81.51
C ASN A 426 -51.63 -39.03 80.59
N MET A 427 -51.14 -40.27 80.71
CA MET A 427 -50.09 -40.81 79.84
C MET A 427 -50.58 -40.96 78.40
N LYS A 428 -51.82 -41.42 78.16
CA LYS A 428 -52.44 -41.43 76.82
C LYS A 428 -52.57 -40.02 76.25
N ASN A 429 -52.96 -39.03 77.05
CA ASN A 429 -53.01 -37.63 76.62
C ASN A 429 -51.61 -37.06 76.31
N GLN A 430 -50.57 -37.52 77.00
CA GLN A 430 -49.18 -37.16 76.71
C GLN A 430 -48.66 -37.82 75.44
N ILE A 431 -48.98 -39.10 75.20
CA ILE A 431 -48.70 -39.81 73.94
C ILE A 431 -49.37 -39.09 72.78
N ASN A 432 -50.68 -38.83 72.84
CA ASN A 432 -51.42 -38.10 71.80
C ASN A 432 -50.82 -36.71 71.49
N ARG A 433 -50.24 -36.02 72.49
CA ARG A 433 -49.53 -34.74 72.29
C ARG A 433 -48.19 -34.93 71.58
N LEU A 434 -47.45 -36.00 71.90
CA LEU A 434 -46.19 -36.35 71.24
C LEU A 434 -46.44 -36.80 69.79
N ASP A 435 -47.50 -37.57 69.52
CA ASP A 435 -47.90 -37.98 68.16
C ASP A 435 -48.29 -36.76 67.31
N GLN A 436 -49.02 -35.80 67.88
CA GLN A 436 -49.31 -34.52 67.22
C GLN A 436 -48.06 -33.65 66.98
N GLN A 437 -47.01 -33.79 67.80
CA GLN A 437 -45.71 -33.15 67.56
C GLN A 437 -44.91 -33.88 66.49
N LEU A 438 -44.95 -35.22 66.47
CA LEU A 438 -44.31 -36.07 65.46
C LEU A 438 -44.87 -35.78 64.07
N LEU A 439 -46.20 -35.71 63.91
CA LEU A 439 -46.85 -35.37 62.65
C LEU A 439 -46.40 -33.98 62.14
N LYS A 440 -46.38 -32.97 63.01
CA LYS A 440 -45.88 -31.63 62.67
C LYS A 440 -44.40 -31.60 62.31
N GLN A 441 -43.58 -32.46 62.92
CA GLN A 441 -42.17 -32.63 62.54
C GLN A 441 -42.04 -33.31 61.18
N GLN A 442 -42.87 -34.30 60.86
CA GLN A 442 -42.92 -34.93 59.53
C GLN A 442 -43.35 -33.93 58.45
N GLU A 443 -44.41 -33.15 58.68
CA GLU A 443 -44.84 -32.05 57.79
C GLU A 443 -43.70 -31.04 57.54
N LEU A 444 -42.97 -30.66 58.60
CA LEU A 444 -41.86 -29.72 58.52
C LEU A 444 -40.65 -30.32 57.77
N ILE A 445 -40.36 -31.62 57.95
CA ILE A 445 -39.33 -32.35 57.17
C ILE A 445 -39.72 -32.39 55.69
N TYR A 446 -40.97 -32.78 55.34
CA TYR A 446 -41.43 -32.77 53.96
C TYR A 446 -41.36 -31.37 53.31
N HIS A 447 -41.67 -30.32 54.07
CA HIS A 447 -41.51 -28.95 53.60
C HIS A 447 -40.04 -28.58 53.36
N GLN A 448 -39.13 -28.99 54.24
CA GLN A 448 -37.68 -28.79 54.09
C GLN A 448 -37.10 -29.60 52.91
N ASP A 449 -37.52 -30.85 52.69
CA ASP A 449 -37.10 -31.64 51.54
C ASP A 449 -37.64 -31.08 50.21
N PHE A 450 -38.85 -30.52 50.20
CA PHE A 450 -39.36 -29.78 49.04
C PHE A 450 -38.54 -28.51 48.77
N GLN A 451 -38.27 -27.69 49.80
CA GLN A 451 -37.39 -26.53 49.67
C GLN A 451 -36.01 -26.94 49.15
N LYS A 452 -35.41 -27.99 49.73
CA LYS A 452 -34.14 -28.57 49.28
C LYS A 452 -34.19 -28.95 47.81
N GLN A 453 -35.21 -29.69 47.34
CA GLN A 453 -35.35 -29.99 45.91
C GLN A 453 -35.47 -28.74 45.03
N THR A 454 -36.13 -27.67 45.49
CA THR A 454 -36.17 -26.41 44.72
C THR A 454 -34.82 -25.68 44.69
N ILE A 455 -34.03 -25.79 45.76
CA ILE A 455 -32.66 -25.26 45.85
C ILE A 455 -31.71 -26.10 45.00
N ASP A 456 -31.77 -27.44 45.05
CA ASP A 456 -30.97 -28.36 44.23
C ASP A 456 -31.25 -28.13 42.74
N ARG A 457 -32.54 -28.04 42.34
CA ARG A 457 -32.94 -27.70 40.96
C ARG A 457 -32.55 -26.27 40.55
N ARG A 458 -32.24 -25.37 41.49
CA ARG A 458 -31.67 -24.04 41.22
C ARG A 458 -30.14 -24.11 41.17
N LEU A 459 -29.51 -24.97 41.96
CA LEU A 459 -28.07 -25.24 41.96
C LEU A 459 -27.63 -25.85 40.63
N SER A 460 -28.22 -26.94 40.13
CA SER A 460 -27.87 -27.48 38.79
C SER A 460 -28.02 -26.43 37.68
N ARG A 461 -29.04 -25.57 37.76
CA ARG A 461 -29.22 -24.43 36.84
C ARG A 461 -28.13 -23.36 36.96
N LEU A 462 -27.60 -23.10 38.15
CA LEU A 462 -26.51 -22.14 38.41
C LEU A 462 -25.12 -22.73 38.14
N LEU A 463 -24.94 -24.03 38.35
CA LEU A 463 -23.74 -24.81 38.03
C LEU A 463 -23.59 -25.06 36.52
N GLY A 464 -24.63 -24.76 35.73
CA GLY A 464 -24.59 -24.79 34.27
C GLY A 464 -24.91 -26.15 33.65
N GLU A 465 -25.40 -27.12 34.43
CA GLU A 465 -25.85 -28.43 33.96
C GLU A 465 -27.10 -28.29 33.08
N LYS A 466 -26.86 -28.06 31.79
CA LYS A 466 -27.88 -28.08 30.72
C LYS A 466 -28.13 -29.52 30.26
N THR A 467 -29.26 -29.78 29.61
CA THR A 467 -29.57 -31.10 29.06
C THR A 467 -28.51 -31.54 28.04
N ASN A 468 -28.20 -32.85 27.99
CA ASN A 468 -27.16 -33.43 27.14
C ASN A 468 -27.28 -33.05 25.65
N GLU A 469 -28.49 -32.81 25.17
CA GLU A 469 -28.77 -32.31 23.82
C GLU A 469 -27.97 -31.04 23.51
N LYS A 470 -27.89 -30.09 24.46
CA LYS A 470 -27.19 -28.82 24.26
C LYS A 470 -25.68 -28.98 24.26
N TYR A 471 -25.15 -29.97 24.96
CA TYR A 471 -23.74 -30.35 24.80
C TYR A 471 -23.48 -30.93 23.41
N SER A 472 -24.40 -31.76 22.86
CA SER A 472 -24.30 -32.23 21.48
C SER A 472 -24.43 -31.12 20.43
N GLU A 473 -25.29 -30.12 20.66
CA GLU A 473 -25.38 -28.91 19.83
C GLU A 473 -24.07 -28.11 19.84
N PHE A 474 -23.49 -27.88 21.03
CA PHE A 474 -22.21 -27.18 21.16
C PHE A 474 -21.04 -27.98 20.58
N ASP A 475 -20.99 -29.30 20.74
CA ASP A 475 -19.97 -30.17 20.15
C ASP A 475 -20.03 -30.17 18.62
N LEU A 476 -21.23 -30.16 18.03
CA LEU A 476 -21.42 -29.99 16.59
C LEU A 476 -20.92 -28.61 16.15
N LYS A 477 -21.30 -27.54 16.87
CA LYS A 477 -20.85 -26.18 16.55
C LYS A 477 -19.33 -26.00 16.70
N ILE A 478 -18.71 -26.66 17.67
CA ILE A 478 -17.25 -26.70 17.85
C ILE A 478 -16.59 -27.40 16.67
N ARG A 479 -17.11 -28.55 16.21
CA ARG A 479 -16.59 -29.25 15.01
C ARG A 479 -16.78 -28.43 13.73
N GLU A 480 -17.90 -27.73 13.57
CA GLU A 480 -18.10 -26.80 12.44
C GLU A 480 -17.06 -25.68 12.45
N LEU A 481 -16.89 -24.99 13.59
CA LEU A 481 -15.91 -23.91 13.74
C LEU A 481 -14.46 -24.40 13.60
N GLN A 482 -14.14 -25.63 14.03
CA GLN A 482 -12.84 -26.26 13.78
C GLN A 482 -12.62 -26.52 12.29
N ASN A 483 -13.61 -27.08 11.58
CA ASN A 483 -13.52 -27.28 10.13
C ASN A 483 -13.40 -25.96 9.36
N GLU A 484 -14.08 -24.89 9.79
CA GLU A 484 -13.93 -23.55 9.21
C GLU A 484 -12.55 -22.94 9.51
N TYR A 485 -12.06 -23.10 10.74
CA TYR A 485 -10.72 -22.68 11.14
C TYR A 485 -9.63 -23.40 10.32
N GLU A 486 -9.72 -24.72 10.14
CA GLU A 486 -8.77 -25.48 9.33
C GLU A 486 -8.81 -25.07 7.84
N LYS A 487 -10.00 -24.87 7.27
CA LYS A 487 -10.14 -24.31 5.91
C LYS A 487 -9.51 -22.92 5.80
N LYS A 488 -9.72 -22.05 6.80
CA LYS A 488 -9.15 -20.69 6.82
C LYS A 488 -7.64 -20.69 7.04
N LYS A 489 -7.13 -21.61 7.86
CA LYS A 489 -5.69 -21.84 8.04
C LYS A 489 -5.03 -22.35 6.76
N TYR A 490 -5.64 -23.32 6.07
CA TYR A 490 -5.16 -23.78 4.77
C TYR A 490 -5.15 -22.67 3.71
N GLN A 491 -6.22 -21.85 3.65
CA GLN A 491 -6.25 -20.66 2.79
C GLN A 491 -5.14 -19.66 3.15
N TYR A 492 -4.90 -19.41 4.43
CA TYR A 492 -3.80 -18.56 4.91
C TYR A 492 -2.43 -19.13 4.53
N ASP A 493 -2.19 -20.42 4.75
CA ASP A 493 -0.91 -21.08 4.44
C ASP A 493 -0.63 -21.07 2.92
N GLN A 494 -1.66 -21.26 2.08
CA GLN A 494 -1.57 -21.08 0.63
C GLN A 494 -1.22 -19.64 0.25
N LEU A 495 -1.95 -18.64 0.78
CA LEU A 495 -1.67 -17.23 0.53
C LEU A 495 -0.27 -16.82 1.01
N GLN A 496 0.17 -17.32 2.17
CA GLN A 496 1.51 -17.04 2.69
C GLN A 496 2.60 -17.63 1.80
N ASN A 497 2.36 -18.80 1.17
CA ASN A 497 3.28 -19.39 0.20
C ASN A 497 3.28 -18.65 -1.14
N GLN A 498 2.12 -18.19 -1.63
CA GLN A 498 2.05 -17.28 -2.79
C GLN A 498 2.80 -15.97 -2.53
N ILE A 499 2.66 -15.39 -1.33
CA ILE A 499 3.40 -14.20 -0.92
C ILE A 499 4.91 -14.47 -0.86
N LYS A 500 5.38 -15.67 -0.46
CA LYS A 500 6.82 -16.03 -0.53
C LYS A 500 7.32 -16.06 -1.97
N ILE A 501 6.61 -16.75 -2.87
CA ILE A 501 6.94 -16.85 -4.30
C ILE A 501 7.00 -15.46 -4.94
N LEU A 502 5.95 -14.64 -4.76
CA LEU A 502 5.91 -13.26 -5.27
C LEU A 502 7.07 -12.39 -4.71
N ASN A 503 7.47 -12.59 -3.44
CA ASN A 503 8.63 -11.90 -2.87
C ASN A 503 9.98 -12.44 -3.38
N GLU A 504 10.04 -13.64 -3.96
CA GLU A 504 11.24 -14.18 -4.61
C GLU A 504 11.31 -13.71 -6.07
N GLU A 505 10.20 -13.76 -6.81
CA GLU A 505 10.05 -13.16 -8.15
C GLU A 505 10.39 -11.66 -8.13
N LEU A 506 9.83 -10.89 -7.19
CA LEU A 506 10.10 -9.46 -7.04
C LEU A 506 11.58 -9.20 -6.69
N ARG A 507 12.25 -10.11 -5.97
CA ARG A 507 13.70 -10.03 -5.70
C ARG A 507 14.56 -10.41 -6.91
N MET A 508 14.09 -11.27 -7.81
CA MET A 508 14.75 -11.52 -9.09
C MET A 508 14.58 -10.33 -10.04
N ILE A 509 13.35 -9.87 -10.26
CA ILE A 509 13.04 -8.69 -11.09
C ILE A 509 13.83 -7.46 -10.64
N LYS A 510 14.03 -7.26 -9.33
CA LYS A 510 14.90 -6.18 -8.82
C LYS A 510 16.36 -6.35 -9.21
N ARG A 511 16.93 -7.55 -9.09
CA ARG A 511 18.33 -7.83 -9.53
C ARG A 511 18.50 -7.60 -11.03
N ASP A 512 17.54 -8.06 -11.82
CA ASP A 512 17.56 -7.91 -13.27
C ASP A 512 17.43 -6.42 -13.66
N PHE A 513 16.60 -5.66 -12.93
CA PHE A 513 16.48 -4.19 -13.07
C PHE A 513 17.75 -3.44 -12.64
N ASP A 514 18.37 -3.82 -11.52
CA ASP A 514 19.63 -3.25 -11.05
C ASP A 514 20.77 -3.53 -12.05
N GLN A 515 20.80 -4.74 -12.66
CA GLN A 515 21.72 -5.07 -13.74
C GLN A 515 21.45 -4.23 -15.00
N LEU A 516 20.18 -4.06 -15.40
CA LEU A 516 19.82 -3.20 -16.53
C LEU A 516 20.17 -1.71 -16.29
N ILE A 517 20.22 -1.25 -15.02
CA ILE A 517 20.75 0.07 -14.68
C ILE A 517 22.27 0.13 -14.88
N ILE A 518 23.01 -0.92 -14.47
CA ILE A 518 24.46 -1.03 -14.72
C ILE A 518 24.72 -1.03 -16.23
N ASP A 519 24.10 -1.93 -16.99
CA ASP A 519 24.25 -2.06 -18.44
C ASP A 519 23.92 -0.75 -19.17
N LYS A 520 22.88 -0.03 -18.72
CA LYS A 520 22.51 1.30 -19.25
C LYS A 520 23.58 2.36 -18.96
N ASN A 521 24.17 2.36 -17.77
CA ASN A 521 25.23 3.31 -17.42
C ASN A 521 26.50 3.00 -18.23
N ASP A 522 26.84 1.72 -18.34
CA ASP A 522 27.91 1.19 -19.20
C ASP A 522 27.74 1.58 -20.67
N LEU A 523 26.51 1.60 -21.19
CA LEU A 523 26.19 2.05 -22.53
C LEU A 523 26.23 3.58 -22.66
N ASN A 524 25.80 4.33 -21.64
CA ASN A 524 25.92 5.78 -21.62
C ASN A 524 27.39 6.23 -21.59
N GLU A 525 28.25 5.57 -20.83
CA GLU A 525 29.69 5.87 -20.83
C GLU A 525 30.32 5.58 -22.19
N LYS A 526 29.98 4.46 -22.84
CA LYS A 526 30.41 4.15 -24.20
C LYS A 526 29.89 5.18 -25.20
N PHE A 527 28.64 5.64 -25.06
CA PHE A 527 28.05 6.70 -25.89
C PHE A 527 28.80 8.03 -25.74
N LEU A 528 29.07 8.46 -24.50
CA LEU A 528 29.86 9.66 -24.23
C LEU A 528 31.30 9.56 -24.77
N GLN A 529 31.92 8.37 -24.73
CA GLN A 529 33.22 8.12 -25.35
C GLN A 529 33.15 8.24 -26.89
N PHE A 530 32.07 7.75 -27.52
CA PHE A 530 31.85 7.92 -28.96
C PHE A 530 31.55 9.37 -29.34
N ASP A 531 30.76 10.12 -28.57
CA ASP A 531 30.54 11.57 -28.79
C ASP A 531 31.84 12.37 -28.68
N LEU A 532 32.70 12.05 -27.70
CA LEU A 532 34.03 12.64 -27.59
C LEU A 532 34.91 12.28 -28.79
N TYR A 533 34.89 11.03 -29.24
CA TYR A 533 35.62 10.61 -30.45
C TYR A 533 35.11 11.31 -31.71
N ILE A 534 33.79 11.40 -31.90
CA ILE A 534 33.14 12.09 -33.03
C ILE A 534 33.52 13.58 -33.01
N THR A 535 33.32 14.28 -31.90
CA THR A 535 33.66 15.71 -31.80
C THR A 535 35.15 16.02 -31.89
N LEU A 536 36.03 15.07 -31.54
CA LEU A 536 37.47 15.15 -31.84
C LEU A 536 37.75 14.93 -33.33
N SER A 537 37.13 13.92 -33.95
CA SER A 537 37.28 13.64 -35.39
C SER A 537 36.78 14.80 -36.26
N GLU A 538 35.67 15.44 -35.90
CA GLU A 538 35.19 16.66 -36.56
C GLU A 538 36.19 17.80 -36.46
N LYS A 539 36.82 18.00 -35.29
CA LYS A 539 37.83 19.05 -35.09
C LYS A 539 39.10 18.75 -35.92
N LEU A 540 39.46 17.48 -36.09
CA LEU A 540 40.55 17.07 -36.97
C LEU A 540 40.19 17.26 -38.44
N ILE A 541 38.99 16.90 -38.88
CA ILE A 541 38.51 17.14 -40.25
C ILE A 541 38.45 18.64 -40.55
N LYS A 542 37.97 19.47 -39.61
CA LYS A 542 37.97 20.94 -39.74
C LYS A 542 39.40 21.49 -39.87
N LYS A 543 40.37 21.00 -39.08
CA LYS A 543 41.78 21.36 -39.24
C LYS A 543 42.35 20.95 -40.61
N LEU A 544 42.15 19.70 -41.03
CA LEU A 544 42.65 19.19 -42.30
C LEU A 544 42.02 19.90 -43.51
N ASN A 545 40.76 20.35 -43.40
CA ASN A 545 40.13 21.19 -44.41
C ASN A 545 40.77 22.59 -44.46
N ASN A 546 41.00 23.24 -43.32
CA ASN A 546 41.72 24.51 -43.27
C ASN A 546 43.14 24.39 -43.85
N GLU A 547 43.92 23.39 -43.41
CA GLU A 547 45.27 23.10 -43.91
C GLU A 547 45.25 22.85 -45.45
N LYS A 548 44.23 22.15 -45.96
CA LYS A 548 44.03 21.98 -47.40
C LYS A 548 43.67 23.28 -48.12
N GLU A 549 42.86 24.15 -47.52
CA GLU A 549 42.53 25.46 -48.07
C GLU A 549 43.77 26.37 -48.11
N ASP A 550 44.60 26.35 -47.06
CA ASP A 550 45.90 27.03 -47.01
C ASP A 550 46.84 26.50 -48.12
N TYR A 551 47.02 25.18 -48.26
CA TYR A 551 47.81 24.59 -49.35
C TYR A 551 47.27 24.93 -50.75
N LEU A 552 45.95 25.03 -50.92
CA LEU A 552 45.35 25.47 -52.19
C LEU A 552 45.64 26.96 -52.46
N VAL A 553 45.71 27.80 -51.44
CA VAL A 553 46.15 29.21 -51.59
C VAL A 553 47.64 29.25 -51.95
N GLU A 554 48.49 28.47 -51.29
CA GLU A 554 49.92 28.35 -51.63
C GLU A 554 50.12 27.85 -53.08
N GLU A 555 49.40 26.82 -53.51
CA GLU A 555 49.48 26.30 -54.88
C GLU A 555 49.02 27.36 -55.90
N ASN A 556 47.98 28.14 -55.59
CA ASN A 556 47.54 29.23 -56.46
C ASN A 556 48.55 30.37 -56.53
N LEU A 557 49.19 30.74 -55.41
CA LEU A 557 50.28 31.73 -55.37
C LEU A 557 51.48 31.26 -56.19
N LEU A 558 51.94 30.02 -55.98
CA LEU A 558 53.01 29.40 -56.76
C LEU A 558 52.66 29.31 -58.25
N ASN A 559 51.41 29.01 -58.61
CA ASN A 559 50.95 29.04 -60.00
C ASN A 559 50.96 30.46 -60.61
N ILE A 560 50.70 31.51 -59.81
CA ILE A 560 50.84 32.91 -60.24
C ILE A 560 52.31 33.29 -60.42
N GLU A 561 53.19 32.89 -59.50
CA GLU A 561 54.64 33.13 -59.63
C GLU A 561 55.25 32.36 -60.82
N LEU A 562 54.85 31.10 -61.02
CA LEU A 562 55.25 30.30 -62.19
C LEU A 562 54.75 30.92 -63.50
N LYS A 563 53.55 31.51 -63.54
CA LYS A 563 53.08 32.31 -64.68
C LYS A 563 53.94 33.56 -64.88
N ARG A 564 54.26 34.30 -63.81
CA ARG A 564 55.13 35.49 -63.89
C ARG A 564 56.53 35.14 -64.40
N LEU A 565 57.13 34.06 -63.90
CA LEU A 565 58.44 33.57 -64.32
C LEU A 565 58.42 33.02 -65.75
N LYS A 566 57.36 32.32 -66.16
CA LYS A 566 57.17 31.90 -67.56
C LYS A 566 57.05 33.09 -68.51
N ASN A 567 56.30 34.13 -68.15
CA ASN A 567 56.21 35.35 -68.95
C ASN A 567 57.58 36.02 -69.08
N ILE A 568 58.30 36.26 -67.96
CA ILE A 568 59.66 36.82 -67.98
C ILE A 568 60.62 35.97 -68.82
N LEU A 569 60.49 34.63 -68.78
CA LEU A 569 61.27 33.74 -69.63
C LEU A 569 60.91 33.90 -71.11
N CYS A 570 59.63 33.97 -71.47
CA CYS A 570 59.17 34.27 -72.83
C CYS A 570 59.69 35.63 -73.31
N ASP A 571 59.51 36.69 -72.52
CA ASP A 571 60.03 38.04 -72.81
C ASP A 571 61.55 37.99 -73.09
N SER A 572 62.31 37.27 -72.25
CA SER A 572 63.76 37.10 -72.44
C SER A 572 64.11 36.24 -73.67
N SER A 573 63.27 35.27 -74.02
CA SER A 573 63.42 34.40 -75.19
C SER A 573 63.10 35.16 -76.48
N GLU A 574 62.11 36.05 -76.47
CA GLU A 574 61.82 36.97 -77.58
C GLU A 574 62.96 38.00 -77.74
N ILE A 575 63.45 38.59 -76.66
CA ILE A 575 64.63 39.47 -76.68
C ILE A 575 65.86 38.74 -77.25
N ASN A 576 66.14 37.52 -76.79
CA ASN A 576 67.24 36.72 -77.33
C ASN A 576 67.03 36.35 -78.80
N SER A 577 65.83 35.96 -79.22
CA SER A 577 65.51 35.65 -80.62
C SER A 577 65.69 36.88 -81.53
N ASN A 578 65.29 38.06 -81.05
CA ASN A 578 65.51 39.33 -81.75
C ASN A 578 67.01 39.68 -81.85
N LEU A 579 67.78 39.43 -80.80
CA LEU A 579 69.24 39.63 -80.80
C LEU A 579 69.96 38.61 -81.71
N GLU A 580 69.53 37.35 -81.74
CA GLU A 580 70.03 36.33 -82.68
C GLU A 580 69.68 36.69 -84.13
N GLN A 581 68.46 37.16 -84.40
CA GLN A 581 68.11 37.66 -85.73
C GLN A 581 68.99 38.86 -86.14
N GLN A 582 69.16 39.86 -85.27
CA GLN A 582 70.08 40.98 -85.53
C GLN A 582 71.53 40.50 -85.73
N GLN A 583 71.98 39.50 -84.98
CA GLN A 583 73.30 38.91 -85.16
C GLN A 583 73.43 38.19 -86.51
N ILE A 584 72.40 37.47 -86.97
CA ILE A 584 72.36 36.80 -88.27
C ILE A 584 72.33 37.82 -89.41
N GLU A 585 71.56 38.89 -89.29
CA GLU A 585 71.52 40.00 -90.24
C GLU A 585 72.88 40.72 -90.34
N LEU A 586 73.51 41.02 -89.20
CA LEU A 586 74.87 41.57 -89.16
C LEU A 586 75.92 40.60 -89.74
N GLN A 587 75.83 39.30 -89.43
CA GLN A 587 76.71 38.29 -90.03
C GLN A 587 76.50 38.18 -91.55
N LYS A 588 75.27 38.32 -92.05
CA LYS A 588 74.95 38.35 -93.48
C LYS A 588 75.57 39.59 -94.13
N ALA A 589 75.36 40.78 -93.58
CA ALA A 589 75.97 42.01 -94.07
C ALA A 589 77.51 41.95 -94.05
N ILE A 590 78.11 41.34 -93.03
CA ILE A 590 79.56 41.11 -92.95
C ILE A 590 80.02 40.10 -94.02
N LYS A 591 79.26 39.04 -94.30
CA LYS A 591 79.57 38.07 -95.39
C LYS A 591 79.46 38.73 -96.76
N GLU A 592 78.40 39.50 -97.01
CA GLU A 592 78.21 40.27 -98.25
C GLU A 592 79.35 41.28 -98.44
N ARG A 593 79.66 42.09 -97.43
CA ARG A 593 80.78 43.04 -97.49
C ARG A 593 82.14 42.36 -97.63
N ARG A 594 82.34 41.16 -97.08
CA ARG A 594 83.55 40.35 -97.33
C ARG A 594 83.60 39.85 -98.77
N MET A 595 82.49 39.42 -99.37
CA MET A 595 82.45 39.05 -100.78
C MET A 595 82.69 40.25 -101.70
N GLU A 596 82.14 41.43 -101.39
CA GLU A 596 82.46 42.67 -102.11
C GLU A 596 83.95 43.02 -102.02
N VAL A 597 84.55 42.95 -100.83
CA VAL A 597 85.98 43.20 -100.62
C VAL A 597 86.83 42.14 -101.33
N GLN A 598 86.40 40.88 -101.37
CA GLN A 598 87.08 39.81 -102.10
C GLN A 598 86.98 39.98 -103.62
N ALA A 599 85.82 40.39 -104.14
CA ALA A 599 85.61 40.72 -105.56
C ALA A 599 86.43 41.95 -105.97
N ASN A 600 86.46 43.00 -105.15
CA ASN A 600 87.32 44.16 -105.34
C ASN A 600 88.82 43.77 -105.28
N SER A 601 89.22 42.92 -104.33
CA SER A 601 90.60 42.40 -104.26
C SER A 601 90.95 41.58 -105.49
N HIS A 602 90.01 40.79 -106.03
CA HIS A 602 90.19 40.06 -107.29
C HIS A 602 90.33 41.01 -108.48
N LEU A 603 89.50 42.06 -108.58
CA LEU A 603 89.63 43.13 -109.57
C LEU A 603 90.97 43.87 -109.46
N PHE A 604 91.45 44.15 -108.25
CA PHE A 604 92.78 44.75 -108.06
C PHE A 604 93.91 43.77 -108.43
N ARG A 605 93.77 42.47 -108.19
CA ARG A 605 94.72 41.45 -108.66
C ARG A 605 94.74 41.33 -110.18
N LEU A 606 93.58 41.35 -110.83
CA LEU A 606 93.47 41.39 -112.29
C LEU A 606 94.14 42.65 -112.85
N ARG A 607 93.77 43.85 -112.36
CA ARG A 607 94.42 45.11 -112.77
C ARG A 607 95.93 45.10 -112.52
N PHE A 608 96.40 44.57 -111.39
CA PHE A 608 97.83 44.43 -111.11
C PHE A 608 98.52 43.47 -112.08
N ASN A 609 97.85 42.39 -112.50
CA ASN A 609 98.36 41.46 -113.49
C ASN A 609 98.31 42.04 -114.92
N ASP A 610 97.33 42.90 -115.23
CA ASP A 610 97.26 43.65 -116.48
C ASP A 610 98.38 44.71 -116.54
N GLU A 611 98.61 45.48 -115.48
CA GLU A 611 99.77 46.39 -115.40
C GLU A 611 101.11 45.64 -115.37
N ARG A 612 101.14 44.42 -114.83
CA ARG A 612 102.34 43.57 -114.88
C ARG A 612 102.59 43.00 -116.28
N THR A 613 101.57 42.53 -116.98
CA THR A 613 101.73 42.10 -118.38
C THR A 613 102.07 43.27 -119.30
N LYS A 614 101.52 44.48 -119.07
CA LYS A 614 101.99 45.72 -119.73
C LYS A 614 103.45 46.05 -119.40
N LYS A 615 103.88 45.92 -118.14
CA LYS A 615 105.29 46.08 -117.77
C LYS A 615 106.16 45.05 -118.50
N ASP A 616 105.71 43.81 -118.57
CA ASP A 616 106.45 42.71 -119.16
C ASP A 616 106.49 42.83 -120.70
N THR A 617 105.43 43.32 -121.37
CA THR A 617 105.47 43.70 -122.81
C THR A 617 106.34 44.93 -123.06
N ILE A 618 106.31 45.96 -122.22
CA ILE A 618 107.25 47.09 -122.29
C ILE A 618 108.70 46.60 -122.09
N SER A 619 108.93 45.60 -121.22
CA SER A 619 110.24 44.98 -121.04
C SER A 619 110.68 44.17 -122.27
N ALA A 620 109.73 43.51 -122.95
CA ALA A 620 109.96 42.81 -124.20
C ALA A 620 110.23 43.78 -125.36
N GLU A 621 109.50 44.89 -125.47
CA GLU A 621 109.79 45.98 -126.40
C GLU A 621 111.16 46.61 -126.12
N LEU A 622 111.53 46.80 -124.85
CA LEU A 622 112.83 47.30 -124.45
C LEU A 622 113.94 46.29 -124.79
N ALA A 623 113.70 44.98 -124.65
CA ALA A 623 114.60 43.93 -125.12
C ALA A 623 114.68 43.87 -126.66
N MET A 624 113.58 44.11 -127.38
CA MET A 624 113.58 44.27 -128.84
C MET A 624 114.33 45.54 -129.27
N ARG A 625 114.24 46.65 -128.53
CA ARG A 625 115.03 47.85 -128.77
C ARG A 625 116.51 47.63 -128.43
N ILE A 626 116.84 46.94 -127.35
CA ILE A 626 118.23 46.56 -127.01
C ILE A 626 118.81 45.64 -128.09
N THR A 627 118.07 44.64 -128.58
CA THR A 627 118.54 43.77 -129.67
C THR A 627 118.54 44.46 -131.04
N LYS A 628 117.69 45.46 -131.28
CA LYS A 628 117.78 46.34 -132.47
C LYS A 628 118.99 47.28 -132.36
N VAL A 629 119.34 47.74 -131.17
CA VAL A 629 120.58 48.51 -130.88
C VAL A 629 121.82 47.61 -130.95
N SER A 630 121.77 46.35 -130.50
CA SER A 630 122.89 45.42 -130.66
C SER A 630 123.08 45.02 -132.12
N LYS A 631 121.99 44.82 -132.88
CA LYS A 631 122.04 44.66 -134.34
C LYS A 631 122.55 45.92 -135.04
N LEU A 632 122.25 47.13 -134.56
CA LEU A 632 122.84 48.37 -135.08
C LEU A 632 124.32 48.52 -134.70
N LYS A 633 124.74 48.13 -133.49
CA LYS A 633 126.17 48.00 -133.15
C LYS A 633 126.87 47.02 -134.08
N GLN A 634 126.33 45.81 -134.26
CA GLN A 634 126.84 44.84 -135.22
C GLN A 634 126.81 45.36 -136.66
N ARG A 635 125.85 46.23 -137.03
CA ARG A 635 125.79 46.88 -138.35
C ARG A 635 126.86 47.98 -138.50
N TYR A 636 127.27 48.65 -137.42
CA TYR A 636 128.40 49.59 -137.40
C TYR A 636 129.77 48.88 -137.30
N GLU A 637 129.88 47.83 -136.50
CA GLU A 637 131.06 46.97 -136.37
C GLU A 637 131.32 46.23 -137.70
N THR A 638 130.26 45.71 -138.35
CA THR A 638 130.37 45.28 -139.74
C THR A 638 130.66 46.47 -140.65
N PHE A 639 129.99 47.63 -140.63
CA PHE A 639 130.42 48.76 -141.48
C PHE A 639 131.91 49.14 -141.33
N ALA A 640 132.52 48.98 -140.15
CA ALA A 640 133.94 49.24 -139.92
C ALA A 640 134.87 48.11 -140.40
N ILE A 641 134.44 46.84 -140.30
CA ILE A 641 135.21 45.66 -140.74
C ILE A 641 134.97 45.36 -142.22
N ILE A 642 133.83 45.81 -142.73
CA ILE A 642 133.21 45.61 -144.03
C ILE A 642 133.08 46.98 -144.76
N LEU A 643 133.83 48.00 -144.35
CA LEU A 643 134.56 48.85 -145.31
C LEU A 643 135.76 48.10 -145.92
N ASN A 644 135.84 46.83 -145.53
CA ASN A 644 136.33 45.75 -146.34
C ASN A 644 135.11 44.81 -146.91
N THR A 645 133.76 45.27 -147.14
CA THR A 645 132.32 44.95 -147.87
C THR A 645 130.71 44.84 -147.29
N GLU A 646 129.51 45.58 -147.62
CA GLU A 646 128.08 45.83 -146.86
C GLU A 646 126.47 45.62 -147.40
N LYS A 647 125.23 46.08 -146.77
CA LYS A 647 123.66 46.29 -147.22
C LYS A 647 122.37 46.48 -146.15
N LEU A 648 120.92 46.62 -146.15
CA LEU A 648 119.50 46.88 -146.87
C LEU A 648 118.08 47.36 -146.02
N ASN A 649 116.72 47.45 -146.48
CA ASN A 649 115.39 48.28 -146.01
C ASN A 649 113.73 47.82 -146.00
N GLU A 650 112.57 48.65 -145.80
CA GLU A 650 110.96 48.45 -145.50
C GLU A 650 109.73 49.45 -146.14
N ASP A 651 108.28 49.69 -146.09
CA ASP A 651 106.74 49.38 -145.62
C ASP A 651 105.43 50.18 -146.40
N ASN A 652 103.99 50.43 -146.33
CA ASN A 652 102.50 50.31 -145.67
C ASN A 652 101.09 50.65 -146.60
N VAL A 653 99.65 50.95 -146.52
CA VAL A 653 98.24 51.36 -145.78
C VAL A 653 96.74 51.15 -146.56
N LEU A 654 95.32 51.53 -146.52
CA LEU A 654 93.99 52.21 -145.84
C LEU A 654 92.45 52.01 -146.60
N ALA A 655 91.04 52.41 -146.55
CA ALA A 655 89.69 53.08 -145.91
C ALA A 655 88.18 52.92 -146.70
N GLN A 656 86.78 53.35 -146.62
CA GLN A 656 85.47 53.86 -145.80
C GLN A 656 83.91 54.12 -146.48
N ALA A 657 82.60 54.29 -145.87
CA ALA A 657 81.11 54.61 -146.47
C ALA A 657 79.60 54.88 -145.67
N GLN A 658 78.33 55.37 -146.19
CA GLN A 658 76.83 55.57 -145.53
C GLN A 658 75.38 56.09 -146.28
N TYR A 659 73.99 56.04 -145.80
CA TYR A 659 72.56 56.64 -146.34
C TYR A 659 70.96 56.40 -145.74
N VAL A 660 69.75 57.21 -145.86
CA VAL A 660 68.11 56.93 -145.71
C VAL A 660 66.81 58.05 -145.60
N ILE A 661 65.37 57.87 -145.82
CA ILE A 661 63.94 58.56 -145.29
C ILE A 661 62.47 58.91 -146.11
N LYS A 662 61.08 58.89 -145.64
CA LYS A 662 59.71 59.66 -146.10
C LYS A 662 58.10 59.46 -145.66
N SER A 663 57.17 60.47 -145.94
CA SER A 663 55.62 60.64 -146.15
C SER A 663 54.43 60.52 -145.11
N ALA A 664 53.47 61.51 -145.00
CA ALA A 664 52.31 61.48 -144.05
C ALA A 664 51.01 62.35 -144.28
N GLN A 665 50.64 62.86 -145.48
CA GLN A 665 49.64 63.98 -145.56
C GLN A 665 48.65 64.04 -146.77
N MET A 666 48.24 62.92 -147.37
CA MET A 666 47.21 62.91 -148.43
C MET A 666 46.30 61.66 -148.43
N LYS A 667 45.22 61.69 -147.64
CA LYS A 667 43.82 61.40 -148.06
C LYS A 667 42.86 61.33 -146.88
N GLU A 668 42.14 62.42 -146.66
CA GLU A 668 40.83 62.44 -145.97
C GLU A 668 39.67 62.50 -146.99
N ASP A 669 40.00 62.77 -148.27
CA ASP A 669 39.05 62.87 -149.38
C ASP A 669 38.53 61.51 -149.86
N LEU A 670 37.47 61.03 -149.21
CA LEU A 670 36.19 60.86 -149.93
C LEU A 670 34.98 60.91 -148.98
N LEU A 671 34.58 62.14 -148.63
CA LEU A 671 33.27 62.50 -148.09
C LEU A 671 32.14 62.15 -149.09
N LYS A 672 31.82 60.85 -149.23
CA LYS A 672 30.71 60.33 -150.07
C LYS A 672 30.12 59.01 -149.54
N GLN A 673 29.58 59.02 -148.31
CA GLN A 673 28.40 58.22 -147.90
C GLN A 673 27.94 58.60 -146.49
N GLY A 674 27.82 59.91 -146.25
CA GLY A 674 26.88 60.41 -145.26
C GLY A 674 25.50 60.53 -145.90
N ASP A 675 24.47 60.33 -145.08
CA ASP A 675 23.08 60.73 -145.27
C ASP A 675 22.21 60.11 -146.37
N GLN A 676 21.01 59.72 -145.93
CA GLN A 676 19.75 59.80 -146.69
C GLN A 676 19.70 59.09 -148.05
N LEU A 677 19.77 57.77 -147.99
CA LEU A 677 18.93 56.76 -148.68
C LEU A 677 19.59 55.41 -148.31
N GLU A 678 18.95 54.46 -147.64
CA GLU A 678 17.54 54.06 -147.70
C GLU A 678 17.12 53.39 -146.35
N ALA A 679 15.90 53.48 -145.80
CA ALA A 679 14.56 53.91 -146.23
C ALA A 679 13.81 52.96 -147.18
N LEU A 680 14.56 52.20 -147.97
CA LEU A 680 14.24 50.87 -148.49
C LEU A 680 15.09 49.84 -147.71
N VAL A 681 14.92 48.55 -148.02
CA VAL A 681 15.27 47.39 -147.17
C VAL A 681 15.05 47.64 -145.66
N ILE A 682 13.88 48.09 -145.16
CA ILE A 682 12.49 47.58 -145.34
C ILE A 682 12.33 46.15 -144.79
N LYS A 683 11.42 45.93 -143.81
CA LYS A 683 10.04 45.44 -143.99
C LYS A 683 9.99 44.26 -144.98
N ALA A 684 9.60 43.05 -144.56
CA ALA A 684 9.93 41.80 -145.25
C ALA A 684 11.46 41.67 -145.48
N GLU A 685 12.24 41.15 -144.53
CA GLU A 685 11.91 40.10 -143.56
C GLU A 685 11.41 40.60 -142.18
N THR A 686 10.29 41.33 -142.13
CA THR A 686 9.08 40.73 -141.56
C THR A 686 8.63 39.42 -142.23
N GLU A 687 7.88 38.59 -141.50
CA GLU A 687 6.96 37.61 -142.08
C GLU A 687 7.49 36.75 -143.27
N LEU A 688 8.73 36.24 -143.17
CA LEU A 688 8.93 34.79 -143.16
C LEU A 688 8.89 34.36 -141.68
N ARG A 689 7.70 34.36 -141.07
CA ARG A 689 6.66 33.31 -141.13
C ARG A 689 7.00 32.16 -140.18
N ALA A 690 6.24 31.92 -139.11
CA ALA A 690 4.88 32.41 -138.85
C ALA A 690 3.97 32.16 -140.08
N LEU A 691 3.65 30.93 -140.54
CA LEU A 691 3.81 29.58 -139.97
C LEU A 691 4.01 29.53 -138.44
N GLU A 692 3.03 29.86 -137.59
CA GLU A 692 1.57 29.99 -137.82
C GLU A 692 0.88 28.66 -138.24
N ASN A 693 1.62 27.55 -138.23
CA ASN A 693 1.10 26.20 -138.46
C ASN A 693 1.50 25.19 -137.37
N THR A 694 1.66 25.70 -136.15
CA THR A 694 1.24 25.07 -134.89
C THR A 694 1.18 26.19 -133.84
N VAL A 695 0.09 26.96 -133.72
CA VAL A 695 -1.33 26.56 -133.81
C VAL A 695 -1.58 25.44 -132.78
N GLN A 696 -2.48 25.65 -131.82
CA GLN A 696 -3.85 25.17 -131.95
C GLN A 696 -3.97 23.71 -132.47
N ILE A 697 -3.09 22.84 -132.00
CA ILE A 697 -3.53 21.84 -131.03
C ILE A 697 -3.10 22.33 -129.66
N LEU A 698 -3.93 22.78 -128.73
CA LEU A 698 -5.29 23.33 -128.61
C LEU A 698 -5.35 23.54 -127.06
N LYS A 699 -5.95 24.59 -126.48
CA LYS A 699 -7.38 24.89 -126.56
C LYS A 699 -8.30 23.67 -126.32
N TRP A 700 -7.86 22.70 -125.52
CA TRP A 700 -8.78 21.84 -124.79
C TRP A 700 -8.31 21.73 -123.34
N ASN A 701 -8.86 22.64 -122.52
CA ASN A 701 -8.94 22.56 -121.06
C ASN A 701 -7.59 22.78 -120.33
N ASN A 702 -7.11 23.97 -119.94
CA ASN A 702 -7.56 25.39 -119.92
C ASN A 702 -9.05 25.70 -120.19
N THR A 703 -9.76 26.11 -119.13
CA THR A 703 -11.22 26.24 -119.02
C THR A 703 -11.94 24.90 -119.25
N ASP A 704 -12.77 24.39 -118.35
CA ASP A 704 -13.44 25.00 -117.19
C ASP A 704 -12.63 24.92 -115.88
N VAL A 705 -12.73 25.86 -114.92
CA VAL A 705 -13.43 27.17 -114.85
C VAL A 705 -14.98 27.10 -114.89
N LYS A 706 -15.56 26.06 -114.28
CA LYS A 706 -16.97 25.91 -113.92
C LYS A 706 -17.18 25.35 -112.50
N LYS A 707 -16.75 26.19 -111.56
CA LYS A 707 -17.61 26.82 -110.54
C LYS A 707 -18.08 25.97 -109.36
N ASN A 708 -17.80 26.58 -108.20
CA ASN A 708 -18.67 26.70 -107.04
C ASN A 708 -18.78 25.50 -106.07
N PHE A 709 -18.17 25.70 -104.90
CA PHE A 709 -18.80 25.50 -103.59
C PHE A 709 -19.67 24.24 -103.39
N GLU A 710 -19.07 23.15 -102.88
CA GLU A 710 -19.58 22.60 -101.61
C GLU A 710 -18.56 21.76 -100.83
N LYS A 711 -18.98 21.26 -99.65
CA LYS A 711 -18.11 20.68 -98.63
C LYS A 711 -17.51 19.34 -99.04
N LEU A 712 -16.21 19.17 -98.82
CA LEU A 712 -15.63 18.29 -97.79
C LEU A 712 -14.10 18.37 -97.89
N ASN A 713 -13.39 18.30 -96.75
CA ASN A 713 -11.94 18.32 -96.75
C ASN A 713 -11.43 17.29 -95.75
N ASP A 714 -11.20 16.08 -96.24
CA ASP A 714 -10.71 14.97 -95.43
C ASP A 714 -9.70 14.14 -96.24
N SER A 715 -8.41 14.33 -95.89
CA SER A 715 -7.26 13.46 -96.23
C SER A 715 -6.84 13.23 -97.70
N SER A 716 -5.55 12.92 -97.84
CA SER A 716 -4.88 12.31 -99.01
C SER A 716 -4.75 13.19 -100.29
N PRO A 717 -3.85 12.82 -101.23
CA PRO A 717 -3.13 13.82 -102.03
C PRO A 717 -3.56 13.94 -103.51
N GLU A 718 -2.81 14.76 -104.25
CA GLU A 718 -2.83 14.92 -105.72
C GLU A 718 -4.12 15.46 -106.40
N ILE A 719 -4.25 16.79 -106.40
CA ILE A 719 -4.29 17.63 -107.62
C ILE A 719 -5.48 17.46 -108.61
N ASN A 720 -6.36 18.47 -108.70
CA ASN A 720 -6.48 19.33 -109.92
C ASN A 720 -7.45 20.53 -109.84
N GLU A 721 -8.68 20.40 -109.31
CA GLU A 721 -9.81 21.25 -109.75
C GLU A 721 -10.33 22.33 -108.76
N MET A 722 -9.45 23.12 -108.13
CA MET A 722 -9.86 24.37 -107.44
C MET A 722 -9.19 25.66 -107.97
N ASN A 723 -8.61 25.61 -109.18
CA ASN A 723 -8.11 26.77 -109.93
C ASN A 723 -9.27 27.62 -110.51
N GLU A 724 -10.20 27.99 -109.64
CA GLU A 724 -11.62 28.24 -109.94
C GLU A 724 -12.19 29.39 -109.10
N LEU A 725 -11.97 29.32 -107.79
CA LEU A 725 -12.47 30.32 -106.83
C LEU A 725 -11.45 31.42 -106.51
N GLU A 726 -10.17 31.24 -106.88
CA GLU A 726 -9.12 32.24 -106.63
C GLU A 726 -9.28 33.51 -107.48
N GLU A 727 -9.79 33.44 -108.72
CA GLU A 727 -10.05 34.64 -109.53
C GLU A 727 -11.08 35.57 -108.87
N HIS A 728 -12.16 35.00 -108.32
CA HIS A 728 -13.15 35.78 -107.57
C HIS A 728 -12.58 36.35 -106.25
N LEU A 729 -11.64 35.65 -105.60
CA LEU A 729 -11.08 36.09 -104.32
C LEU A 729 -10.15 37.31 -104.43
N ARG A 730 -9.60 37.62 -105.62
CA ARG A 730 -8.81 38.85 -105.84
C ARG A 730 -9.64 40.04 -106.30
N ALA A 731 -10.84 39.84 -106.87
CA ALA A 731 -11.86 40.90 -106.91
C ALA A 731 -12.24 41.36 -105.48
N VAL A 732 -12.19 40.47 -104.48
CA VAL A 732 -12.38 40.84 -103.06
C VAL A 732 -11.16 41.59 -102.47
N THR A 733 -9.95 41.42 -103.00
CA THR A 733 -8.81 42.30 -102.61
C THR A 733 -9.01 43.76 -103.04
N GLU A 734 -9.91 44.03 -103.98
CA GLU A 734 -10.39 45.38 -104.28
C GLU A 734 -11.25 45.98 -103.14
N GLN A 735 -12.01 45.16 -102.41
CA GLN A 735 -12.77 45.60 -101.23
C GLN A 735 -11.93 45.72 -99.95
N VAL A 736 -10.76 45.05 -99.86
CA VAL A 736 -9.81 45.28 -98.75
C VAL A 736 -9.26 46.72 -98.78
N LYS A 737 -9.21 47.37 -99.96
CA LYS A 737 -8.96 48.82 -100.10
C LYS A 737 -10.05 49.68 -99.43
N ILE A 738 -11.27 49.15 -99.24
CA ILE A 738 -12.44 49.87 -98.70
C ILE A 738 -12.58 49.66 -97.19
N ARG A 739 -12.46 48.42 -96.65
CA ARG A 739 -12.62 48.20 -95.20
C ARG A 739 -11.40 48.51 -94.33
N ARG A 740 -10.24 48.83 -94.91
CA ARG A 740 -9.18 49.62 -94.25
C ARG A 740 -9.62 51.02 -93.82
N LYS A 741 -10.82 51.48 -94.21
CA LYS A 741 -11.27 52.88 -94.14
C LYS A 741 -12.43 53.14 -93.16
N LEU A 742 -12.81 52.20 -92.29
CA LEU A 742 -14.00 52.34 -91.43
C LEU A 742 -13.80 52.07 -89.93
N LEU A 743 -13.30 50.91 -89.50
CA LEU A 743 -13.48 50.48 -88.09
C LEU A 743 -12.25 49.77 -87.49
N LYS A 744 -11.25 50.39 -86.85
CA LYS A 744 -10.76 51.79 -86.73
C LYS A 744 -11.58 52.93 -86.10
N GLU A 745 -12.79 52.69 -85.60
CA GLU A 745 -13.61 53.70 -84.89
C GLU A 745 -14.39 53.12 -83.69
N PHE A 746 -14.27 51.82 -83.39
CA PHE A 746 -15.27 51.11 -82.58
C PHE A 746 -14.81 50.45 -81.28
N VAL A 747 -13.59 49.87 -81.21
CA VAL A 747 -13.14 49.08 -80.04
C VAL A 747 -11.79 49.55 -79.50
N ASP A 748 -11.56 50.86 -79.54
CA ASP A 748 -10.83 51.58 -78.48
C ASP A 748 -11.81 51.99 -77.36
N ARG A 749 -12.78 51.10 -77.04
CA ARG A 749 -13.86 51.32 -76.08
C ARG A 749 -14.18 50.02 -75.34
N HIS A 750 -14.13 50.08 -74.02
CA HIS A 750 -14.40 49.01 -73.05
C HIS A 750 -13.35 47.88 -73.12
N ASP A 751 -12.46 47.72 -72.14
CA ASP A 751 -12.59 47.78 -70.67
C ASP A 751 -13.59 46.76 -70.11
N SER A 752 -13.04 45.66 -69.60
CA SER A 752 -13.57 44.82 -68.50
C SER A 752 -12.41 43.99 -67.94
#